data_AF-A0A938WP89-F1
#
_entry.id   AF-A0A938WP89-F1
#
_cell.length_a   1.000
_cell.length_b   1.000
_cell.length_c   1.000
_cell.angle_alpha   90.00
_cell.angle_beta   90.00
_cell.angle_gamma   90.00
#
_symmetry.space_group_name_H-M   'P 1'
#
loop_
_entity.id
_entity.type
_entity.pdbx_description
1 polymer ?
#
loop_
_entity_poly.entity_id
_entity_poly.type
_entity_poly.pdbx_seq_one_letter_code
_entity_poly.pdbx_strand_id
1 'polypeptide(L)'
;MYVIDSEFNTVDNGGYVAEGKNIMIALSCKNGYGLKSFTINGEDCTDKLGDSDGSGREFQYMYRVTGDIHIEALAELKKVPVISSVSGNGRLELYDSEGRAIESGELVTIGSSVTVKAVADPGNSIVEFKANDRDMLSDLKLGENQVTLTLSEKTIFTAVFTGEEKPDNECAVTWTVTGEGSLSVRCGNKVLQSGDKVVKDDYIEIKPMMAKGYSLTSLTVNGVEMVAEVKGKLSLQVKEPTDIAATFEVLPLWSELAADAFAGGDGTKQNPYQVETPQQLAKIANDVDMGTQTYSGVYFDIVADIDLAGYDWLPIGYKDTQMREFVFDGIINGNGHKIRNLNVNTGENIISSGLLGTTGEHFELHDLTIESGSVKGNSMVGAFVGYNRGLVDGCTNYAQVSCIIFYCGGIVGCNSKTDGMTSRIRNCVNYGSVVAGAGGINGISAGGIVGANSAVVEGCVNYGSVESPTSGAGGIAASMEGGVIRHCYNRGKVESAMMVGGICGAVTGREGDCEIYNSYSAASLMSYEANQSGGILGYLVFIEPNKFNMRNVYFDINLFGGPAIAVSNDVFASYTIDNAKGFTTGLMTSEDFVTRLNNETEGAELWALGAGNENDGYPVVDLDKYATGMVSPKAAGMAVGASGGTISVAGADAATVAEVYTVAGALVYSGTVGNMASHAFANGLYVVRVSGESYKVIVK
;
A
#
# COMPACT_ATOMS: atom_id res chain seq x y z
N MET A 1 27.85 13.28 -9.28
CA MET A 1 26.80 12.96 -10.27
C MET A 1 27.43 12.15 -11.37
N TYR A 2 26.87 11.00 -11.67
CA TYR A 2 27.20 10.21 -12.86
C TYR A 2 25.88 9.85 -13.54
N VAL A 3 25.88 9.93 -14.87
CA VAL A 3 24.74 9.57 -15.69
C VAL A 3 25.11 8.30 -16.42
N ILE A 4 24.24 7.30 -16.37
CA ILE A 4 24.44 6.02 -17.05
C ILE A 4 23.29 5.80 -18.01
N ASP A 5 23.58 5.38 -19.24
CA ASP A 5 22.54 5.00 -20.19
C ASP A 5 21.95 3.62 -19.89
N SER A 6 20.95 3.22 -20.66
CA SER A 6 20.29 1.92 -20.56
C SER A 6 21.18 0.70 -20.85
N GLU A 7 22.42 0.92 -21.31
CA GLU A 7 23.43 -0.12 -21.61
C GLU A 7 24.56 -0.15 -20.58
N PHE A 8 24.41 0.58 -19.48
CA PHE A 8 25.39 0.72 -18.40
C PHE A 8 26.66 1.49 -18.79
N ASN A 9 26.63 2.25 -19.88
CA ASN A 9 27.73 3.13 -20.24
C ASN A 9 27.60 4.47 -19.52
N THR A 10 28.72 5.02 -19.05
CA THR A 10 28.76 6.38 -18.52
C THR A 10 28.50 7.37 -19.65
N VAL A 11 27.54 8.27 -19.44
CA VAL A 11 27.25 9.40 -20.32
C VAL A 11 27.98 10.63 -19.78
N ASP A 12 28.99 11.07 -20.50
CA ASP A 12 29.72 12.30 -20.16
C ASP A 12 28.85 13.54 -20.38
N ASN A 13 29.19 14.65 -19.70
CA ASN A 13 28.51 15.93 -19.91
C ASN A 13 28.67 16.41 -21.37
N GLY A 14 27.56 16.77 -22.02
CA GLY A 14 27.51 17.05 -23.47
C GLY A 14 27.51 15.79 -24.34
N GLY A 15 27.46 14.60 -23.72
CA GLY A 15 27.29 13.31 -24.39
C GLY A 15 25.89 13.15 -24.98
N TYR A 16 25.79 12.29 -25.98
CA TYR A 16 24.54 12.05 -26.67
C TYR A 16 23.85 10.80 -26.12
N VAL A 17 22.57 10.95 -25.77
CA VAL A 17 21.67 9.84 -25.51
C VAL A 17 20.49 10.00 -26.43
N ALA A 18 20.08 8.91 -27.10
CA ALA A 18 18.95 8.97 -28.00
C ALA A 18 17.66 9.32 -27.23
N GLU A 19 16.87 10.21 -27.81
CA GLU A 19 15.53 10.54 -27.30
C GLU A 19 14.70 9.25 -27.12
N GLY A 20 13.94 9.20 -26.04
CA GLY A 20 13.13 8.05 -25.62
C GLY A 20 13.87 7.00 -24.79
N LYS A 21 15.21 7.09 -24.63
CA LYS A 21 15.99 6.19 -23.77
C LYS A 21 15.96 6.63 -22.30
N ASN A 22 16.07 5.66 -21.41
CA ASN A 22 16.24 5.93 -19.99
C ASN A 22 17.71 6.14 -19.66
N ILE A 23 17.97 7.12 -18.82
CA ILE A 23 19.24 7.31 -18.14
C ILE A 23 19.02 7.13 -16.64
N MET A 24 19.97 6.49 -15.98
CA MET A 24 20.08 6.53 -14.53
C MET A 24 20.95 7.71 -14.16
N ILE A 25 20.34 8.69 -13.49
CA ILE A 25 21.06 9.78 -12.87
C ILE A 25 21.34 9.37 -11.45
N ALA A 26 22.62 9.19 -11.15
CA ALA A 26 23.06 8.83 -9.82
C ALA A 26 23.84 9.98 -9.22
N LEU A 27 23.39 10.39 -8.03
CA LEU A 27 23.99 11.44 -7.24
C LEU A 27 24.60 10.79 -6.02
N SER A 28 25.88 11.05 -5.83
CA SER A 28 26.54 10.80 -4.56
C SER A 28 26.94 12.14 -3.99
N CYS A 29 26.48 12.41 -2.76
CA CYS A 29 26.97 13.54 -2.01
C CYS A 29 28.29 13.16 -1.33
N LYS A 30 29.28 14.05 -1.40
CA LYS A 30 30.51 13.87 -0.61
C LYS A 30 30.15 13.79 0.87
N ASN A 31 30.96 13.08 1.66
CA ASN A 31 30.80 13.03 3.12
C ASN A 31 30.60 14.44 3.70
N GLY A 32 29.54 14.59 4.51
CA GLY A 32 29.11 15.86 5.10
C GLY A 32 28.11 16.67 4.27
N TYR A 33 27.82 16.27 3.03
CA TYR A 33 26.80 16.90 2.19
C TYR A 33 25.58 15.98 2.03
N GLY A 34 24.40 16.59 1.94
CA GLY A 34 23.14 15.99 1.55
C GLY A 34 22.62 16.68 0.31
N LEU A 35 21.68 16.05 -0.37
CA LEU A 35 21.05 16.66 -1.52
C LEU A 35 20.10 17.76 -1.05
N LYS A 36 20.28 18.97 -1.58
CA LYS A 36 19.38 20.12 -1.34
C LYS A 36 18.27 20.15 -2.37
N SER A 37 18.66 20.06 -3.64
CA SER A 37 17.73 20.06 -4.74
C SER A 37 18.32 19.28 -5.90
N PHE A 38 17.43 18.73 -6.70
CA PHE A 38 17.76 18.07 -7.94
C PHE A 38 16.72 18.47 -8.97
N THR A 39 17.17 19.11 -10.04
CA THR A 39 16.30 19.56 -11.11
C THR A 39 16.74 18.97 -12.43
N ILE A 40 15.75 18.72 -13.28
CA ILE A 40 15.96 18.35 -14.67
C ILE A 40 15.17 19.34 -15.51
N ASN A 41 15.86 20.03 -16.42
CA ASN A 41 15.28 21.09 -17.25
C ASN A 41 14.57 22.19 -16.43
N GLY A 42 15.05 22.45 -15.20
CA GLY A 42 14.49 23.42 -14.26
C GLY A 42 13.28 22.93 -13.48
N GLU A 43 12.77 21.71 -13.70
CA GLU A 43 11.73 21.09 -12.88
C GLU A 43 12.35 20.43 -11.65
N ASP A 44 11.81 20.72 -10.46
CA ASP A 44 12.24 20.08 -9.22
C ASP A 44 11.82 18.60 -9.20
N CYS A 45 12.83 17.73 -9.15
CA CYS A 45 12.71 16.28 -9.13
C CYS A 45 13.28 15.71 -7.83
N THR A 46 13.50 16.52 -6.79
CA THR A 46 14.17 16.11 -5.56
C THR A 46 13.46 14.94 -4.87
N ASP A 47 12.13 14.97 -4.81
CA ASP A 47 11.31 13.91 -4.19
C ASP A 47 11.22 12.63 -5.04
N LYS A 48 11.68 12.68 -6.30
CA LYS A 48 11.66 11.54 -7.23
C LYS A 48 12.91 10.65 -7.07
N LEU A 49 13.89 11.09 -6.27
CA LEU A 49 15.11 10.34 -6.01
C LEU A 49 14.92 9.30 -4.91
N GLY A 50 15.28 8.06 -5.21
CA GLY A 50 15.38 7.01 -4.21
C GLY A 50 16.72 7.10 -3.47
N ASP A 51 16.69 7.22 -2.14
CA ASP A 51 17.87 7.05 -1.29
C ASP A 51 18.23 5.55 -1.24
N SER A 52 19.19 5.15 -2.07
CA SER A 52 19.42 3.73 -2.41
C SER A 52 19.86 2.88 -1.22
N ASP A 53 20.39 3.50 -0.16
CA ASP A 53 20.88 2.83 1.04
C ASP A 53 20.27 3.35 2.36
N GLY A 54 19.31 4.29 2.29
CA GLY A 54 18.68 4.90 3.47
C GLY A 54 19.62 5.81 4.29
N SER A 55 20.83 6.13 3.78
CA SER A 55 21.82 6.95 4.47
C SER A 55 21.74 8.44 4.12
N GLY A 56 20.88 8.81 3.17
CA GLY A 56 20.70 10.14 2.61
C GLY A 56 21.95 10.62 1.87
N ARG A 57 22.73 9.71 1.26
CA ARG A 57 24.00 10.03 0.59
C ARG A 57 24.05 9.61 -0.87
N GLU A 58 23.37 8.52 -1.21
CA GLU A 58 23.34 7.97 -2.56
C GLU A 58 21.92 7.99 -3.07
N PHE A 59 21.72 8.73 -4.15
CA PHE A 59 20.42 8.97 -4.72
C PHE A 59 20.43 8.50 -6.16
N GLN A 60 19.36 7.81 -6.55
CA GLN A 60 19.19 7.35 -7.92
C GLN A 60 17.83 7.77 -8.44
N TYR A 61 17.83 8.29 -9.66
CA TYR A 61 16.61 8.61 -10.38
C TYR A 61 16.72 8.15 -11.82
N MET A 62 15.72 7.40 -12.26
CA MET A 62 15.57 7.01 -13.65
C MET A 62 14.81 8.12 -14.38
N TYR A 63 15.47 8.73 -15.36
CA TYR A 63 14.87 9.78 -16.19
C TYR A 63 14.79 9.31 -17.64
N ARG A 64 13.64 9.52 -18.27
CA ARG A 64 13.44 9.25 -19.70
C ARG A 64 13.81 10.50 -20.51
N VAL A 65 14.76 10.37 -21.41
CA VAL A 65 15.22 11.46 -22.29
C VAL A 65 14.08 11.84 -23.23
N THR A 66 13.59 13.08 -23.17
CA THR A 66 12.51 13.58 -24.05
C THR A 66 12.97 14.75 -24.93
N GLY A 67 14.27 15.02 -24.96
CA GLY A 67 14.89 16.16 -25.61
C GLY A 67 16.20 16.49 -24.90
N ASP A 68 16.74 17.68 -25.14
CA ASP A 68 17.93 18.16 -24.43
C ASP A 68 17.68 18.13 -22.91
N ILE A 69 18.66 17.61 -22.17
CA ILE A 69 18.58 17.46 -20.72
C ILE A 69 19.64 18.34 -20.08
N HIS A 70 19.18 19.25 -19.25
CA HIS A 70 20.00 20.00 -18.33
C HIS A 70 19.74 19.49 -16.91
N ILE A 71 20.74 18.87 -16.31
CA ILE A 71 20.63 18.29 -14.97
C ILE A 71 21.39 19.19 -14.00
N GLU A 72 20.69 19.71 -13.00
CA GLU A 72 21.31 20.45 -11.92
C GLU A 72 21.02 19.75 -10.60
N ALA A 73 22.07 19.30 -9.92
CA ALA A 73 22.00 18.82 -8.55
C ALA A 73 22.73 19.81 -7.65
N LEU A 74 22.02 20.33 -6.66
CA LEU A 74 22.60 21.16 -5.62
C LEU A 74 22.72 20.32 -4.36
N ALA A 75 23.96 20.12 -3.91
CA ALA A 75 24.22 19.56 -2.59
C ALA A 75 24.36 20.70 -1.60
N GLU A 76 23.87 20.49 -0.38
CA GLU A 76 24.17 21.36 0.76
C GLU A 76 24.82 20.54 1.87
N LEU A 77 25.52 21.21 2.78
CA LEU A 77 26.05 20.52 3.94
C LEU A 77 24.88 19.97 4.77
N LYS A 78 24.92 18.67 5.12
CA LYS A 78 23.88 18.04 5.95
C LYS A 78 23.77 18.79 7.26
N LYS A 79 22.57 18.93 7.79
CA LYS A 79 22.40 19.37 9.17
C LYS A 79 22.14 18.17 10.07
N VAL A 80 22.81 18.11 11.20
CA VAL A 80 22.70 17.03 12.19
C VAL A 80 22.32 17.62 13.53
N PRO A 81 21.49 16.93 14.33
CA PRO A 81 21.14 17.43 15.64
C PRO A 81 22.36 17.37 16.55
N VAL A 82 22.58 18.45 17.29
CA VAL A 82 23.54 18.50 18.38
C VAL A 82 22.77 18.39 19.69
N ILE A 83 23.03 17.33 20.45
CA ILE A 83 22.30 17.06 21.69
C ILE A 83 23.24 17.32 22.85
N SER A 84 22.80 18.04 23.88
CA SER A 84 23.49 18.12 25.16
C SER A 84 22.73 17.37 26.23
N SER A 85 23.42 16.49 26.96
CA SER A 85 22.92 15.73 28.09
C SER A 85 23.81 16.06 29.29
N VAL A 86 23.23 16.62 30.35
CA VAL A 86 23.99 17.01 31.54
C VAL A 86 23.39 16.34 32.76
N SER A 87 24.24 15.83 33.66
CA SER A 87 23.85 15.42 35.00
C SER A 87 24.72 16.06 36.08
N GLY A 88 24.17 16.19 37.29
CA GLY A 88 24.80 16.91 38.40
C GLY A 88 24.71 18.44 38.29
N ASN A 89 25.44 19.18 39.11
CA ASN A 89 25.27 20.64 39.24
C ASN A 89 26.17 21.46 38.30
N GLY A 90 25.75 21.52 37.04
CA GLY A 90 26.32 22.43 36.04
C GLY A 90 25.47 22.45 34.77
N ARG A 91 25.98 23.10 33.73
CA ARG A 91 25.35 23.12 32.39
C ARG A 91 26.39 23.08 31.28
N LEU A 92 25.95 22.70 30.10
CA LEU A 92 26.68 22.94 28.86
C LEU A 92 26.06 24.13 28.14
N GLU A 93 26.90 25.05 27.69
CA GLU A 93 26.52 26.11 26.76
C GLU A 93 27.17 25.77 25.41
N LEU A 94 26.36 25.69 24.36
CA LEU A 94 26.81 25.36 23.02
C LEU A 94 26.71 26.61 22.17
N TYR A 95 27.77 26.89 21.41
CA TYR A 95 27.85 28.05 20.53
C TYR A 95 28.32 27.63 19.15
N ASP A 96 27.76 28.23 18.12
CA ASP A 96 28.30 28.10 16.77
C ASP A 96 29.58 28.93 16.60
N SER A 97 30.17 28.86 15.41
CA SER A 97 31.39 29.61 15.07
C SER A 97 31.24 31.13 15.13
N GLU A 98 30.00 31.64 15.13
CA GLU A 98 29.69 33.07 15.23
C GLU A 98 29.38 33.50 16.68
N GLY A 99 29.39 32.56 17.62
CA GLY A 99 29.10 32.81 19.03
C GLY A 99 27.61 32.87 19.35
N ARG A 100 26.73 32.46 18.42
CA ARG A 100 25.30 32.31 18.70
C ARG A 100 25.08 31.03 19.48
N ALA A 101 24.23 31.10 20.51
CA ALA A 101 23.84 29.93 21.27
C ALA A 101 23.12 28.91 20.37
N ILE A 102 23.50 27.65 20.52
CA ILE A 102 22.88 26.49 19.87
C ILE A 102 22.08 25.76 20.95
N GLU A 103 20.79 25.52 20.68
CA GLU A 103 19.94 24.75 21.58
C GLU A 103 20.14 23.23 21.40
N SER A 104 19.94 22.44 22.45
CA SER A 104 19.97 20.98 22.36
C SER A 104 18.89 20.48 21.40
N GLY A 105 19.27 19.64 20.44
CA GLY A 105 18.41 19.16 19.35
C GLY A 105 18.44 20.05 18.10
N GLU A 106 19.04 21.24 18.15
CA GLU A 106 19.14 22.13 16.99
C GLU A 106 19.97 21.48 15.87
N LEU A 107 19.49 21.62 14.64
CA LEU A 107 20.14 21.07 13.45
C LEU A 107 21.31 21.97 13.03
N VAL A 108 22.52 21.49 13.25
CA VAL A 108 23.76 22.18 12.89
C VAL A 108 24.38 21.56 11.66
N THR A 109 24.81 22.41 10.74
CA THR A 109 25.47 22.02 9.50
C THR A 109 26.78 21.26 9.79
N ILE A 110 26.93 20.03 9.26
CA ILE A 110 28.17 19.22 9.33
C ILE A 110 29.34 20.05 8.81
N GLY A 111 30.50 19.92 9.43
CA GLY A 111 31.69 20.74 9.16
C GLY A 111 31.70 22.07 9.92
N SER A 112 30.58 22.48 10.53
CA SER A 112 30.57 23.62 11.45
C SER A 112 31.27 23.26 12.75
N SER A 113 31.96 24.24 13.31
CA SER A 113 32.53 24.14 14.64
C SER A 113 31.48 24.48 15.68
N VAL A 114 31.28 23.57 16.62
CA VAL A 114 30.50 23.81 17.83
C VAL A 114 31.45 23.94 19.00
N THR A 115 31.36 25.09 19.65
CA THR A 115 32.06 25.35 20.90
C THR A 115 31.17 24.94 22.05
N VAL A 116 31.63 23.99 22.86
CA VAL A 116 30.95 23.52 24.05
C VAL A 116 31.68 24.07 25.26
N LYS A 117 30.97 24.78 26.12
CA LYS A 117 31.48 25.32 27.38
C LYS A 117 30.77 24.66 28.54
N ALA A 118 31.52 24.00 29.40
CA ALA A 118 31.03 23.46 30.66
C ALA A 118 31.07 24.54 31.74
N VAL A 119 29.92 24.87 32.29
CA VAL A 119 29.79 25.83 33.38
C VAL A 119 29.32 25.08 34.62
N ALA A 120 30.24 24.87 35.55
CA ALA A 120 29.90 24.29 36.85
C ALA A 120 29.25 25.34 37.76
N ASP A 121 28.27 24.92 38.55
CA ASP A 121 27.73 25.77 39.62
C ASP A 121 28.79 26.02 40.71
N PRO A 122 28.70 27.11 41.50
CA PRO A 122 29.65 27.41 42.56
C PRO A 122 29.87 26.22 43.51
N GLY A 123 31.13 25.79 43.66
CA GLY A 123 31.51 24.65 44.50
C GLY A 123 31.47 23.29 43.81
N ASN A 124 31.05 23.24 42.53
CA ASN A 124 31.04 22.01 41.73
C ASN A 124 32.12 22.02 40.64
N SER A 125 32.39 20.84 40.09
CA SER A 125 33.37 20.65 39.02
C SER A 125 32.90 19.58 38.05
N ILE A 126 33.32 19.66 36.79
CA ILE A 126 33.03 18.62 35.81
C ILE A 126 33.94 17.40 36.02
N VAL A 127 33.32 16.21 36.07
CA VAL A 127 33.98 14.92 36.31
C VAL A 127 33.89 13.97 35.12
N GLU A 128 32.97 14.20 34.18
CA GLU A 128 32.90 13.48 32.92
C GLU A 128 32.47 14.43 31.81
N PHE A 129 33.09 14.31 30.63
CA PHE A 129 32.64 14.98 29.43
C PHE A 129 32.92 14.09 28.22
N LYS A 130 31.89 13.78 27.45
CA LYS A 130 31.96 12.96 26.24
C LYS A 130 31.29 13.66 25.07
N ALA A 131 31.80 13.38 23.88
CA ALA A 131 31.09 13.61 22.62
C ALA A 131 30.82 12.25 21.98
N ASN A 132 29.55 11.86 21.87
CA ASN A 132 29.14 10.47 21.63
C ASN A 132 29.83 9.54 22.65
N ASP A 133 30.55 8.52 22.18
CA ASP A 133 31.28 7.58 23.04
C ASP A 133 32.73 8.01 23.36
N ARG A 134 33.18 9.16 22.82
CA ARG A 134 34.55 9.64 23.01
C ARG A 134 34.67 10.47 24.29
N ASP A 135 35.47 10.02 25.24
CA ASP A 135 35.88 10.82 26.41
C ASP A 135 36.76 11.99 25.98
N MET A 136 36.35 13.19 26.37
CA MET A 136 36.98 14.47 26.05
C MET A 136 37.18 15.35 27.28
N LEU A 137 37.08 14.80 28.50
CA LEU A 137 37.22 15.56 29.74
C LEU A 137 38.57 16.27 29.86
N SER A 138 39.65 15.61 29.43
CA SER A 138 41.00 16.19 29.47
C SER A 138 41.14 17.35 28.48
N ASP A 139 40.59 17.19 27.27
CA ASP A 139 40.61 18.22 26.22
C ASP A 139 39.81 19.46 26.65
N LEU A 140 38.64 19.24 27.26
CA LEU A 140 37.80 20.28 27.82
C LEU A 140 38.51 21.04 28.95
N LYS A 141 39.21 20.34 29.86
CA LYS A 141 39.95 20.98 30.97
C LYS A 141 41.18 21.76 30.47
N LEU A 142 41.86 21.27 29.44
CA LEU A 142 42.97 21.97 28.78
C LEU A 142 42.52 23.29 28.15
N GLY A 143 41.29 23.35 27.64
CA GLY A 143 40.67 24.55 27.07
C GLY A 143 39.89 25.41 28.07
N GLU A 144 40.23 25.39 29.37
CA GLU A 144 39.55 26.17 30.42
C GLU A 144 38.04 25.88 30.52
N ASN A 145 37.67 24.59 30.51
CA ASN A 145 36.29 24.08 30.48
C ASN A 145 35.53 24.39 29.17
N GLN A 146 36.25 24.63 28.09
CA GLN A 146 35.69 24.84 26.77
C GLN A 146 36.43 23.99 25.74
N VAL A 147 35.69 23.42 24.79
CA VAL A 147 36.27 22.70 23.65
C VAL A 147 35.47 23.00 22.40
N THR A 148 36.17 23.19 21.29
CA THR A 148 35.54 23.40 19.98
C THR A 148 35.73 22.16 19.13
N LEU A 149 34.62 21.67 18.57
CA LEU A 149 34.57 20.44 17.80
C LEU A 149 33.93 20.70 16.45
N THR A 150 34.55 20.19 15.40
CA THR A 150 33.92 20.16 14.08
C THR A 150 33.00 18.95 14.00
N LEU A 151 31.71 19.20 13.76
CA LEU A 151 30.73 18.13 13.66
C LEU A 151 30.96 17.33 12.37
N SER A 152 30.94 16.01 12.45
CA SER A 152 30.94 15.11 11.28
C SER A 152 29.67 14.25 11.19
N GLU A 153 28.89 14.21 12.27
CA GLU A 153 27.70 13.37 12.45
C GLU A 153 26.83 13.90 13.60
N LYS A 154 25.67 13.27 13.83
CA LYS A 154 24.88 13.49 15.05
C LYS A 154 25.79 13.37 16.27
N THR A 155 25.84 14.41 17.08
CA THR A 155 26.77 14.49 18.21
C THR A 155 26.01 14.72 19.50
N ILE A 156 26.22 13.83 20.47
CA ILE A 156 25.65 13.89 21.81
C ILE A 156 26.76 14.29 22.78
N PHE A 157 26.72 15.51 23.29
CA PHE A 157 27.59 15.98 24.36
C PHE A 157 27.05 15.56 25.71
N THR A 158 27.73 14.65 26.39
CA THR A 158 27.36 14.22 27.74
C THR A 158 28.30 14.86 28.76
N ALA A 159 27.78 15.54 29.78
CA ALA A 159 28.57 16.10 30.86
C ALA A 159 28.04 15.63 32.22
N VAL A 160 28.94 15.31 33.15
CA VAL A 160 28.61 15.00 34.54
C VAL A 160 29.38 15.96 35.45
N PHE A 161 28.65 16.71 36.27
CA PHE A 161 29.21 17.62 37.29
C PHE A 161 29.08 17.02 38.69
N THR A 162 29.95 17.44 39.62
CA THR A 162 29.80 17.10 41.04
C THR A 162 28.56 17.77 41.65
N GLY A 163 28.04 17.21 42.73
CA GLY A 163 26.87 17.72 43.47
C GLY A 163 25.55 17.07 43.04
N GLU A 164 24.64 16.84 43.98
CA GLU A 164 23.28 16.33 43.70
C GLU A 164 22.46 17.39 42.98
N GLU A 165 21.79 17.00 41.89
CA GLU A 165 20.97 17.87 41.03
C GLU A 165 19.97 18.72 41.83
N LYS A 166 19.89 20.01 41.49
CA LYS A 166 18.82 20.87 42.02
C LYS A 166 17.47 20.46 41.41
N PRO A 167 16.42 20.28 42.22
CA PRO A 167 15.10 19.81 41.78
C PRO A 167 14.28 20.77 40.89
N ASP A 168 14.83 21.91 40.44
CA ASP A 168 14.09 23.04 39.84
C ASP A 168 14.14 23.10 38.29
N ASN A 169 14.91 22.25 37.59
CA ASN A 169 14.97 22.22 36.11
C ASN A 169 14.21 21.03 35.48
N GLU A 170 13.48 20.28 36.30
CA GLU A 170 12.74 19.11 35.86
C GLU A 170 11.24 19.35 35.98
N CYS A 171 10.51 18.94 34.95
CA CYS A 171 9.06 18.97 34.92
C CYS A 171 8.53 17.55 35.14
N ALA A 172 7.59 17.39 36.06
CA ALA A 172 6.89 16.12 36.19
C ALA A 172 6.02 15.89 34.95
N VAL A 173 6.03 14.66 34.44
CA VAL A 173 5.12 14.19 33.40
C VAL A 173 4.16 13.19 34.03
N THR A 174 2.92 13.61 34.22
CA THR A 174 1.86 12.76 34.74
C THR A 174 0.89 12.40 33.64
N TRP A 175 0.24 11.25 33.80
CA TRP A 175 -0.90 10.92 32.98
C TRP A 175 -1.94 10.11 33.70
N THR A 176 -3.17 10.28 33.22
CA THR A 176 -4.35 9.51 33.62
C THR A 176 -4.95 8.87 32.39
N VAL A 177 -5.34 7.60 32.52
CA VAL A 177 -6.05 6.86 31.48
C VAL A 177 -7.44 6.53 31.99
N THR A 178 -8.46 6.89 31.21
CA THR A 178 -9.87 6.54 31.46
C THR A 178 -10.30 5.54 30.39
N GLY A 179 -10.98 4.46 30.79
CA GLY A 179 -11.37 3.36 29.91
C GLY A 179 -10.27 2.31 29.71
N GLU A 180 -10.51 1.38 28.78
CA GLU A 180 -9.57 0.28 28.51
C GLU A 180 -8.59 0.67 27.39
N GLY A 181 -7.36 0.95 27.80
CA GLY A 181 -6.26 1.35 26.94
C GLY A 181 -5.03 1.66 27.77
N SER A 182 -3.94 2.06 27.13
CA SER A 182 -2.75 2.54 27.82
C SER A 182 -2.00 3.58 27.01
N LEU A 183 -1.10 4.31 27.66
CA LEU A 183 -0.14 5.19 27.01
C LEU A 183 1.26 4.59 27.17
N SER A 184 2.00 4.54 26.07
CA SER A 184 3.45 4.37 26.09
C SER A 184 4.09 5.75 25.96
N VAL A 185 4.74 6.22 27.03
CA VAL A 185 5.40 7.52 27.06
C VAL A 185 6.91 7.33 27.17
N ARG A 186 7.67 7.97 26.29
CA ARG A 186 9.14 7.84 26.24
C ARG A 186 9.81 9.20 26.14
N CYS A 187 11.00 9.32 26.72
CA CYS A 187 11.94 10.42 26.51
C CYS A 187 13.23 9.84 25.95
N GLY A 188 13.48 10.05 24.65
CA GLY A 188 14.52 9.32 23.92
C GLY A 188 14.33 7.79 24.03
N ASN A 189 15.33 7.08 24.54
CA ASN A 189 15.26 5.63 24.73
C ASN A 189 14.58 5.22 26.05
N LYS A 190 14.44 6.14 27.02
CA LYS A 190 13.86 5.86 28.34
C LYS A 190 12.34 5.76 28.25
N VAL A 191 11.78 4.68 28.79
CA VAL A 191 10.33 4.55 29.03
C VAL A 191 10.02 5.23 30.36
N LEU A 192 9.05 6.13 30.37
CA LEU A 192 8.66 6.88 31.56
C LEU A 192 7.56 6.14 32.33
N GLN A 193 7.53 6.35 33.65
CA GLN A 193 6.37 6.07 34.51
C GLN A 193 5.63 7.37 34.83
N SER A 194 4.33 7.29 35.11
CA SER A 194 3.52 8.48 35.43
C SER A 194 4.05 9.12 36.72
N GLY A 195 4.37 10.41 36.65
CA GLY A 195 5.03 11.16 37.72
C GLY A 195 6.55 11.23 37.60
N ASP A 196 7.16 10.52 36.64
CA ASP A 196 8.58 10.70 36.33
C ASP A 196 8.86 12.14 35.93
N LYS A 197 10.05 12.58 36.29
CA LYS A 197 10.58 13.88 35.94
C LYS A 197 11.36 13.81 34.63
N VAL A 198 11.17 14.84 33.81
CA VAL A 198 11.85 15.05 32.54
C VAL A 198 12.48 16.44 32.56
N VAL A 199 13.69 16.57 32.03
CA VAL A 199 14.38 17.86 31.96
C VAL A 199 13.55 18.81 31.10
N LYS A 200 13.42 20.07 31.53
CA LYS A 200 12.75 21.09 30.75
C LYS A 200 13.42 21.22 29.36
N ASP A 201 12.59 21.40 28.34
CA ASP A 201 12.93 21.47 26.91
C ASP A 201 13.25 20.13 26.21
N ASP A 202 13.25 19.00 26.93
CA ASP A 202 13.30 17.67 26.30
C ASP A 202 11.98 17.30 25.63
N TYR A 203 12.07 16.37 24.66
CA TYR A 203 10.91 15.84 23.94
C TYR A 203 10.46 14.51 24.51
N ILE A 204 9.14 14.41 24.73
CA ILE A 204 8.46 13.15 25.01
C ILE A 204 7.69 12.67 23.78
N GLU A 205 7.65 11.36 23.59
CA GLU A 205 6.78 10.69 22.63
C GLU A 205 5.66 9.98 23.40
N ILE A 206 4.42 10.28 23.03
CA ILE A 206 3.20 9.71 23.61
C ILE A 206 2.55 8.84 22.53
N LYS A 207 2.46 7.54 22.80
CA LYS A 207 1.80 6.57 21.92
C LYS A 207 0.61 5.93 22.64
N PRO A 208 -0.62 6.23 22.20
CA PRO A 208 -1.80 5.52 22.65
C PRO A 208 -1.76 4.05 22.21
N MET A 209 -2.19 3.16 23.10
CA MET A 209 -2.26 1.72 22.89
C MET A 209 -3.69 1.29 23.24
N MET A 210 -4.50 1.06 22.22
CA MET A 210 -5.90 0.73 22.35
C MET A 210 -6.07 -0.68 22.89
N ALA A 211 -6.97 -0.87 23.86
CA ALA A 211 -7.48 -2.20 24.16
C ALA A 211 -8.44 -2.64 23.05
N LYS A 212 -8.69 -3.95 22.95
CA LYS A 212 -9.59 -4.52 21.95
C LYS A 212 -11.00 -3.94 22.11
N GLY A 213 -11.55 -3.36 21.04
CA GLY A 213 -12.89 -2.77 21.01
C GLY A 213 -12.99 -1.37 21.61
N TYR A 214 -11.86 -0.72 21.88
CA TYR A 214 -11.82 0.65 22.39
C TYR A 214 -11.07 1.55 21.41
N SER A 215 -11.54 2.78 21.26
CA SER A 215 -10.80 3.83 20.56
C SER A 215 -10.47 4.97 21.48
N LEU A 216 -9.35 5.64 21.16
CA LEU A 216 -9.01 6.91 21.76
C LEU A 216 -10.00 7.97 21.27
N THR A 217 -10.86 8.46 22.16
CA THR A 217 -11.83 9.51 21.84
C THR A 217 -11.35 10.89 22.26
N SER A 218 -10.45 10.96 23.25
CA SER A 218 -9.82 12.20 23.67
C SER A 218 -8.39 11.93 24.15
N LEU A 219 -7.49 12.85 23.80
CA LEU A 219 -6.15 12.93 24.38
C LEU A 219 -5.84 14.40 24.61
N THR A 220 -5.80 14.80 25.87
CA THR A 220 -5.43 16.16 26.24
C THR A 220 -4.02 16.24 26.79
N VAL A 221 -3.34 17.35 26.54
CA VAL A 221 -2.08 17.73 27.18
C VAL A 221 -2.28 19.07 27.87
N ASN A 222 -2.07 19.14 29.18
CA ASN A 222 -2.37 20.32 30.02
C ASN A 222 -3.79 20.87 29.78
N GLY A 223 -4.75 19.96 29.54
CA GLY A 223 -6.15 20.30 29.27
C GLY A 223 -6.46 20.77 27.85
N VAL A 224 -5.48 20.82 26.94
CA VAL A 224 -5.67 21.12 25.51
C VAL A 224 -5.90 19.82 24.76
N GLU A 225 -6.97 19.71 23.97
CA GLU A 225 -7.30 18.53 23.18
C GLU A 225 -6.35 18.38 21.98
N MET A 226 -5.71 17.21 21.86
CA MET A 226 -4.67 16.90 20.87
C MET A 226 -5.02 15.68 20.02
N VAL A 227 -6.20 15.06 20.20
CA VAL A 227 -6.55 13.77 19.55
C VAL A 227 -6.42 13.80 18.02
N ALA A 228 -6.74 14.93 17.37
CA ALA A 228 -6.63 15.09 15.91
C ALA A 228 -5.18 15.12 15.39
N GLU A 229 -4.22 15.41 16.27
CA GLU A 229 -2.79 15.53 15.95
C GLU A 229 -2.07 14.19 16.10
N VAL A 230 -2.74 13.20 16.72
CA VAL A 230 -2.20 11.85 16.92
C VAL A 230 -2.26 11.04 15.61
N LYS A 231 -1.15 11.03 14.88
CA LYS A 231 -0.96 10.14 13.70
C LYS A 231 -0.16 8.90 14.10
N GLY A 232 -0.73 8.08 14.97
CA GLY A 232 -0.10 6.91 15.57
C GLY A 232 0.83 7.21 16.76
N LYS A 233 1.40 8.41 16.86
CA LYS A 233 2.07 8.97 18.04
C LYS A 233 1.99 10.49 18.07
N LEU A 234 2.17 11.10 19.24
CA LEU A 234 2.30 12.53 19.46
C LEU A 234 3.71 12.82 20.02
N SER A 235 4.41 13.82 19.47
CA SER A 235 5.68 14.28 20.02
C SER A 235 5.51 15.69 20.58
N LEU A 236 5.95 15.90 21.82
CA LEU A 236 5.74 17.15 22.55
C LEU A 236 7.03 17.55 23.27
N GLN A 237 7.37 18.84 23.23
CA GLN A 237 8.44 19.41 24.03
C GLN A 237 7.92 19.80 25.43
N VAL A 238 8.59 19.35 26.49
CA VAL A 238 8.19 19.59 27.88
C VAL A 238 8.68 20.97 28.34
N LYS A 239 7.79 21.96 28.42
CA LYS A 239 8.14 23.34 28.85
C LYS A 239 7.83 23.64 30.32
N GLU A 240 6.91 22.87 30.89
CA GLU A 240 6.35 22.99 32.22
C GLU A 240 5.85 21.61 32.66
N PRO A 241 5.42 21.41 33.93
CA PRO A 241 4.77 20.17 34.33
C PRO A 241 3.68 19.77 33.33
N THR A 242 3.78 18.56 32.80
CA THR A 242 2.93 18.07 31.72
C THR A 242 1.97 17.04 32.27
N ASP A 243 0.68 17.31 32.21
CA ASP A 243 -0.38 16.37 32.55
C ASP A 243 -1.08 15.89 31.27
N ILE A 244 -1.13 14.59 31.06
CA ILE A 244 -1.75 13.97 29.89
C ILE A 244 -2.99 13.20 30.35
N ALA A 245 -4.15 13.49 29.77
CA ALA A 245 -5.34 12.68 30.00
C ALA A 245 -5.75 12.01 28.70
N ALA A 246 -5.83 10.68 28.70
CA ALA A 246 -6.34 9.90 27.58
C ALA A 246 -7.64 9.21 27.97
N THR A 247 -8.65 9.35 27.13
CA THR A 247 -9.94 8.67 27.27
C THR A 247 -10.10 7.68 26.14
N PHE A 248 -10.29 6.41 26.51
CA PHE A 248 -10.62 5.33 25.61
C PHE A 248 -12.08 4.96 25.85
N GLU A 249 -12.92 5.10 24.84
CA GLU A 249 -14.31 4.66 24.91
C GLU A 249 -14.47 3.39 24.09
N VAL A 250 -15.41 2.55 24.52
CA VAL A 250 -15.83 1.39 23.74
C VAL A 250 -16.30 1.91 22.39
N LEU A 251 -15.65 1.49 21.32
CA LEU A 251 -16.26 1.66 20.01
C LEU A 251 -17.46 0.72 19.94
N PRO A 252 -18.66 1.20 19.58
CA PRO A 252 -19.72 0.27 19.24
C PRO A 252 -19.21 -0.64 18.13
N LEU A 253 -19.37 -1.96 18.30
CA LEU A 253 -19.11 -2.87 17.20
C LEU A 253 -20.00 -2.45 16.04
N TRP A 254 -19.45 -2.39 14.83
CA TRP A 254 -20.21 -1.93 13.68
C TRP A 254 -21.53 -2.70 13.47
N SER A 255 -21.56 -3.99 13.86
CA SER A 255 -22.74 -4.84 13.87
C SER A 255 -23.88 -4.35 14.79
N GLU A 256 -23.58 -3.59 15.85
CA GLU A 256 -24.58 -2.99 16.74
C GLU A 256 -25.32 -1.82 16.09
N LEU A 257 -24.85 -1.35 14.93
CA LEU A 257 -25.45 -0.26 14.14
C LEU A 257 -26.17 -0.79 12.89
N ALA A 258 -26.39 -2.11 12.80
CA ALA A 258 -27.13 -2.73 11.72
C ALA A 258 -28.50 -2.07 11.53
N ALA A 259 -28.76 -1.59 10.31
CA ALA A 259 -30.08 -1.10 9.95
C ALA A 259 -31.11 -2.25 9.98
N ASP A 260 -32.39 -1.91 10.24
CA ASP A 260 -33.48 -2.89 10.17
C ASP A 260 -33.80 -3.29 8.72
N ALA A 261 -33.56 -2.40 7.75
CA ALA A 261 -33.89 -2.58 6.35
C ALA A 261 -32.90 -1.87 5.39
N PHE A 262 -32.85 -2.37 4.15
CA PHE A 262 -32.16 -1.72 3.02
C PHE A 262 -32.97 -0.53 2.48
N ALA A 263 -32.35 0.35 1.68
CA ALA A 263 -33.03 1.53 1.14
C ALA A 263 -34.13 1.20 0.11
N GLY A 264 -34.08 0.00 -0.45
CA GLY A 264 -35.04 -0.52 -1.41
C GLY A 264 -34.58 -1.87 -1.95
N GLY A 265 -35.32 -2.38 -2.94
CA GLY A 265 -35.06 -3.69 -3.53
C GLY A 265 -35.73 -4.85 -2.81
N ASP A 266 -35.77 -6.00 -3.45
CA ASP A 266 -36.24 -7.28 -2.90
C ASP A 266 -35.15 -8.37 -2.94
N GLY A 267 -33.93 -8.00 -3.33
CA GLY A 267 -32.78 -8.89 -3.39
C GLY A 267 -32.77 -9.81 -4.62
N THR A 268 -33.73 -9.66 -5.54
CA THR A 268 -33.70 -10.37 -6.81
C THR A 268 -32.75 -9.70 -7.80
N LYS A 269 -32.35 -10.43 -8.85
CA LYS A 269 -31.51 -9.88 -9.93
C LYS A 269 -32.12 -8.64 -10.59
N GLN A 270 -33.45 -8.62 -10.72
CA GLN A 270 -34.18 -7.52 -11.36
C GLN A 270 -34.32 -6.30 -10.44
N ASN A 271 -34.26 -6.52 -9.12
CA ASN A 271 -34.48 -5.50 -8.13
C ASN A 271 -33.56 -5.73 -6.90
N PRO A 272 -32.23 -5.55 -7.06
CA PRO A 272 -31.24 -5.79 -6.00
C PRO A 272 -31.52 -4.93 -4.76
N TYR A 273 -31.15 -5.43 -3.58
CA TYR A 273 -31.16 -4.61 -2.37
C TYR A 273 -30.22 -3.41 -2.51
N GLN A 274 -30.71 -2.22 -2.19
CA GLN A 274 -29.97 -0.97 -2.34
C GLN A 274 -29.24 -0.63 -1.03
N VAL A 275 -27.91 -0.50 -1.10
CA VAL A 275 -27.03 -0.16 0.02
C VAL A 275 -26.44 1.23 -0.23
N GLU A 276 -26.89 2.21 0.54
CA GLU A 276 -26.46 3.61 0.45
C GLU A 276 -25.83 4.12 1.74
N THR A 277 -25.99 3.39 2.85
CA THR A 277 -25.47 3.79 4.15
C THR A 277 -24.53 2.77 4.76
N PRO A 278 -23.61 3.24 5.62
CA PRO A 278 -22.75 2.38 6.41
C PRO A 278 -23.53 1.34 7.26
N GLN A 279 -24.67 1.71 7.84
CA GLN A 279 -25.55 0.87 8.66
C GLN A 279 -26.22 -0.26 7.87
N GLN A 280 -26.52 -0.04 6.59
CA GLN A 280 -27.07 -1.08 5.71
C GLN A 280 -26.00 -2.09 5.30
N LEU A 281 -24.75 -1.66 5.13
CA LEU A 281 -23.64 -2.59 4.96
C LEU A 281 -23.40 -3.41 6.24
N ALA A 282 -23.53 -2.76 7.41
CA ALA A 282 -23.49 -3.41 8.72
C ALA A 282 -24.55 -4.50 8.88
N LYS A 283 -25.75 -4.28 8.33
CA LYS A 283 -26.84 -5.26 8.33
C LYS A 283 -26.40 -6.56 7.65
N ILE A 284 -25.72 -6.48 6.51
CA ILE A 284 -25.22 -7.66 5.79
C ILE A 284 -24.21 -8.42 6.66
N ALA A 285 -23.24 -7.70 7.25
CA ALA A 285 -22.25 -8.30 8.16
C ALA A 285 -22.93 -9.02 9.33
N ASN A 286 -23.81 -8.31 10.06
CA ASN A 286 -24.49 -8.85 11.23
C ASN A 286 -25.33 -10.09 10.92
N ASP A 287 -26.11 -10.07 9.83
CA ASP A 287 -26.97 -11.20 9.47
C ASP A 287 -26.15 -12.47 9.15
N VAL A 288 -24.98 -12.30 8.51
CA VAL A 288 -24.05 -13.39 8.18
C VAL A 288 -23.32 -13.88 9.43
N ASP A 289 -22.79 -12.97 10.24
CA ASP A 289 -21.97 -13.30 11.42
C ASP A 289 -22.80 -13.92 12.54
N MET A 290 -24.10 -13.62 12.61
CA MET A 290 -25.05 -14.30 13.49
C MET A 290 -25.51 -15.65 12.94
N GLY A 291 -25.09 -16.03 11.73
CA GLY A 291 -25.47 -17.27 11.06
C GLY A 291 -26.94 -17.32 10.64
N THR A 292 -27.60 -16.16 10.51
CA THR A 292 -29.02 -16.07 10.16
C THR A 292 -29.28 -16.11 8.67
N GLN A 293 -28.31 -15.65 7.87
CA GLN A 293 -28.36 -15.63 6.42
C GLN A 293 -26.98 -15.90 5.81
N THR A 294 -26.94 -16.56 4.66
CA THR A 294 -25.75 -16.60 3.79
C THR A 294 -25.88 -15.68 2.59
N TYR A 295 -27.09 -15.21 2.28
CA TYR A 295 -27.42 -14.43 1.10
C TYR A 295 -27.16 -15.12 -0.25
N SER A 296 -27.09 -16.45 -0.29
CA SER A 296 -26.93 -17.20 -1.56
C SER A 296 -28.00 -16.83 -2.58
N GLY A 297 -27.56 -16.40 -3.78
CA GLY A 297 -28.45 -15.98 -4.88
C GLY A 297 -29.14 -14.61 -4.68
N VAL A 298 -28.79 -13.86 -3.64
CA VAL A 298 -29.34 -12.52 -3.35
C VAL A 298 -28.42 -11.45 -3.93
N TYR A 299 -29.02 -10.44 -4.55
CA TYR A 299 -28.34 -9.33 -5.22
C TYR A 299 -28.35 -8.05 -4.37
N PHE A 300 -27.22 -7.35 -4.35
CA PHE A 300 -27.01 -6.05 -3.72
C PHE A 300 -26.39 -5.08 -4.70
N ASP A 301 -26.89 -3.84 -4.71
CA ASP A 301 -26.25 -2.71 -5.37
C ASP A 301 -25.75 -1.73 -4.30
N ILE A 302 -24.46 -1.41 -4.32
CA ILE A 302 -23.96 -0.20 -3.67
C ILE A 302 -24.40 0.97 -4.56
N VAL A 303 -25.10 1.95 -3.97
CA VAL A 303 -25.67 3.09 -4.72
C VAL A 303 -25.24 4.45 -4.20
N ALA A 304 -24.38 4.46 -3.18
CA ALA A 304 -23.68 5.63 -2.71
C ALA A 304 -22.30 5.22 -2.18
N ASP A 305 -21.38 6.17 -2.13
CA ASP A 305 -20.12 5.93 -1.42
C ASP A 305 -20.38 5.75 0.08
N ILE A 306 -19.69 4.80 0.70
CA ILE A 306 -19.87 4.44 2.11
C ILE A 306 -18.63 4.86 2.89
N ASP A 307 -18.80 5.68 3.91
CA ASP A 307 -17.74 6.10 4.83
C ASP A 307 -17.84 5.35 6.16
N LEU A 308 -16.79 4.62 6.51
CA LEU A 308 -16.68 3.81 7.73
C LEU A 308 -15.84 4.49 8.83
N ALA A 309 -15.59 5.80 8.73
CA ALA A 309 -14.83 6.55 9.71
C ALA A 309 -15.39 6.41 11.14
N GLY A 310 -14.50 6.11 12.10
CA GLY A 310 -14.85 6.02 13.52
C GLY A 310 -15.29 4.62 13.97
N TYR A 311 -15.16 3.60 13.13
CA TYR A 311 -15.63 2.25 13.43
C TYR A 311 -14.60 1.18 13.09
N ASP A 312 -14.55 0.13 13.92
CA ASP A 312 -13.80 -1.08 13.63
C ASP A 312 -14.70 -2.04 12.85
N TRP A 313 -14.29 -2.34 11.61
CA TRP A 313 -15.00 -3.23 10.72
C TRP A 313 -14.79 -4.69 11.11
N LEU A 314 -15.89 -5.37 11.43
CA LEU A 314 -15.94 -6.83 11.47
C LEU A 314 -16.23 -7.33 10.04
N PRO A 315 -15.41 -8.21 9.45
CA PRO A 315 -15.60 -8.69 8.09
C PRO A 315 -16.99 -9.32 7.86
N ILE A 316 -17.59 -9.10 6.70
CA ILE A 316 -18.82 -9.81 6.31
C ILE A 316 -18.49 -11.29 6.15
N GLY A 317 -18.94 -12.11 7.10
CA GLY A 317 -18.53 -13.49 7.21
C GLY A 317 -17.05 -13.62 7.54
N TYR A 318 -16.68 -14.71 8.19
CA TYR A 318 -15.29 -14.98 8.55
C TYR A 318 -15.10 -16.44 8.91
N LYS A 319 -13.83 -16.84 8.99
CA LYS A 319 -13.38 -18.10 9.57
C LYS A 319 -12.59 -17.80 10.83
N ASP A 320 -12.85 -18.54 11.90
CA ASP A 320 -12.15 -18.38 13.17
C ASP A 320 -11.11 -19.48 13.42
N THR A 321 -10.33 -19.34 14.50
CA THR A 321 -9.30 -20.31 14.91
C THR A 321 -9.86 -21.67 15.34
N GLN A 322 -11.17 -21.77 15.57
CA GLN A 322 -11.87 -23.04 15.81
C GLN A 322 -12.39 -23.66 14.51
N MET A 323 -12.00 -23.10 13.36
CA MET A 323 -12.41 -23.52 12.01
C MET A 323 -13.91 -23.40 11.76
N ARG A 324 -14.63 -22.58 12.54
CA ARG A 324 -16.03 -22.24 12.25
C ARG A 324 -16.05 -21.25 11.10
N GLU A 325 -17.00 -21.43 10.18
CA GLU A 325 -17.15 -20.58 8.99
C GLU A 325 -18.51 -19.91 9.00
N PHE A 326 -18.50 -18.58 8.89
CA PHE A 326 -19.65 -17.73 8.57
C PHE A 326 -19.43 -17.25 7.13
N VAL A 327 -20.34 -17.66 6.24
CA VAL A 327 -20.11 -17.56 4.80
C VAL A 327 -21.09 -16.56 4.19
N PHE A 328 -20.55 -15.58 3.47
CA PHE A 328 -21.34 -14.74 2.57
C PHE A 328 -21.29 -15.30 1.15
N ASP A 329 -22.45 -15.56 0.55
CA ASP A 329 -22.62 -16.17 -0.77
C ASP A 329 -23.50 -15.31 -1.69
N GLY A 330 -23.67 -14.02 -1.35
CA GLY A 330 -24.43 -13.06 -2.14
C GLY A 330 -23.64 -12.40 -3.26
N ILE A 331 -24.36 -11.63 -4.08
CA ILE A 331 -23.83 -10.96 -5.27
C ILE A 331 -23.87 -9.45 -5.01
N ILE A 332 -22.70 -8.81 -4.93
CA ILE A 332 -22.55 -7.39 -4.69
C ILE A 332 -22.04 -6.71 -5.95
N ASN A 333 -22.80 -5.75 -6.45
CA ASN A 333 -22.37 -4.84 -7.49
C ASN A 333 -22.04 -3.48 -6.87
N GLY A 334 -20.77 -3.09 -6.94
CA GLY A 334 -20.27 -1.82 -6.43
C GLY A 334 -20.70 -0.62 -7.26
N ASN A 335 -21.13 -0.80 -8.51
CA ASN A 335 -21.53 0.29 -9.43
C ASN A 335 -20.48 1.43 -9.54
N GLY A 336 -19.20 1.13 -9.32
CA GLY A 336 -18.11 2.12 -9.31
C GLY A 336 -18.05 2.99 -8.05
N HIS A 337 -18.83 2.70 -7.02
CA HIS A 337 -18.80 3.41 -5.74
C HIS A 337 -17.59 3.05 -4.88
N LYS A 338 -17.42 3.82 -3.82
CA LYS A 338 -16.25 3.75 -2.94
C LYS A 338 -16.62 3.40 -1.51
N ILE A 339 -15.77 2.59 -0.88
CA ILE A 339 -15.68 2.45 0.57
C ILE A 339 -14.51 3.31 1.06
N ARG A 340 -14.75 4.16 2.05
CA ARG A 340 -13.74 5.01 2.71
C ARG A 340 -13.52 4.57 4.15
N ASN A 341 -12.30 4.78 4.63
CA ASN A 341 -11.89 4.61 6.01
C ASN A 341 -12.17 3.19 6.56
N LEU A 342 -12.01 2.16 5.71
CA LEU A 342 -12.16 0.77 6.11
C LEU A 342 -11.07 0.40 7.12
N ASN A 343 -11.42 0.22 8.40
CA ASN A 343 -10.48 -0.19 9.44
C ASN A 343 -10.80 -1.61 9.91
N VAL A 344 -10.04 -2.60 9.45
CA VAL A 344 -10.18 -4.00 9.90
C VAL A 344 -9.03 -4.33 10.82
N ASN A 345 -9.34 -4.77 12.04
CA ASN A 345 -8.35 -5.28 12.98
C ASN A 345 -8.93 -6.45 13.79
N THR A 346 -8.86 -7.64 13.21
CA THR A 346 -9.57 -8.82 13.76
C THR A 346 -8.81 -9.56 14.86
N GLY A 347 -7.58 -9.13 15.18
CA GLY A 347 -6.72 -9.78 16.16
C GLY A 347 -6.35 -11.21 15.75
N GLU A 348 -6.14 -12.09 16.75
CA GLU A 348 -5.64 -13.46 16.50
C GLU A 348 -6.76 -14.51 16.34
N ASN A 349 -8.00 -14.19 16.72
CA ASN A 349 -9.09 -15.19 16.77
C ASN A 349 -9.79 -15.43 15.43
N ILE A 350 -9.67 -14.50 14.49
CA ILE A 350 -10.24 -14.60 13.16
C ILE A 350 -9.08 -14.83 12.19
N ILE A 351 -9.20 -15.90 11.40
CA ILE A 351 -8.16 -16.31 10.46
C ILE A 351 -8.39 -15.78 9.05
N SER A 352 -9.60 -15.35 8.69
CA SER A 352 -9.88 -14.73 7.39
C SER A 352 -10.42 -13.31 7.55
N SER A 353 -9.82 -12.33 6.87
CA SER A 353 -10.15 -10.91 7.10
C SER A 353 -10.05 -10.07 5.83
N GLY A 354 -10.91 -9.05 5.76
CA GLY A 354 -11.08 -8.10 4.67
C GLY A 354 -12.36 -7.32 4.87
N LEU A 355 -12.84 -6.62 3.83
CA LEU A 355 -14.25 -6.18 3.79
C LEU A 355 -15.18 -7.39 4.02
N LEU A 356 -14.89 -8.50 3.35
CA LEU A 356 -15.45 -9.82 3.57
C LEU A 356 -14.37 -10.76 4.10
N GLY A 357 -14.69 -11.61 5.08
CA GLY A 357 -13.73 -12.57 5.60
C GLY A 357 -13.78 -13.87 4.81
N THR A 358 -14.95 -14.49 4.66
CA THR A 358 -15.11 -15.78 3.97
C THR A 358 -16.31 -15.81 3.05
N THR A 359 -16.10 -16.23 1.80
CA THR A 359 -17.13 -16.29 0.77
C THR A 359 -17.49 -17.72 0.34
N GLY A 360 -18.69 -17.87 -0.23
CA GLY A 360 -19.18 -19.10 -0.84
C GLY A 360 -18.87 -19.20 -2.33
N GLU A 361 -19.37 -20.27 -2.96
CA GLU A 361 -19.09 -20.60 -4.37
C GLU A 361 -19.88 -19.75 -5.37
N HIS A 362 -21.02 -19.19 -4.97
CA HIS A 362 -21.88 -18.32 -5.79
C HIS A 362 -21.67 -16.84 -5.50
N PHE A 363 -20.76 -16.52 -4.58
CA PHE A 363 -20.37 -15.16 -4.29
C PHE A 363 -19.84 -14.46 -5.53
N GLU A 364 -20.28 -13.23 -5.75
CA GLU A 364 -19.69 -12.34 -6.73
C GLU A 364 -19.55 -10.93 -6.15
N LEU A 365 -18.41 -10.30 -6.37
CA LEU A 365 -18.20 -8.88 -6.11
C LEU A 365 -17.69 -8.21 -7.37
N HIS A 366 -18.36 -7.14 -7.78
CA HIS A 366 -18.04 -6.36 -8.99
C HIS A 366 -17.79 -4.88 -8.65
N ASP A 367 -16.86 -4.24 -9.35
CA ASP A 367 -16.78 -2.78 -9.54
C ASP A 367 -16.83 -1.93 -8.25
N LEU A 368 -16.11 -2.36 -7.20
CA LEU A 368 -16.02 -1.64 -5.93
C LEU A 368 -14.60 -1.12 -5.69
N THR A 369 -14.47 0.10 -5.17
CA THR A 369 -13.18 0.68 -4.79
C THR A 369 -13.07 0.85 -3.28
N ILE A 370 -12.00 0.37 -2.66
CA ILE A 370 -11.61 0.78 -1.30
C ILE A 370 -10.63 1.95 -1.45
N GLU A 371 -11.09 3.17 -1.16
CA GLU A 371 -10.34 4.41 -1.38
C GLU A 371 -9.38 4.75 -0.23
N SER A 372 -9.70 4.37 1.00
CA SER A 372 -8.84 4.58 2.17
C SER A 372 -9.11 3.57 3.27
N GLY A 373 -8.10 3.31 4.10
CA GLY A 373 -8.23 2.41 5.24
C GLY A 373 -6.98 1.59 5.53
N SER A 374 -7.12 0.65 6.46
CA SER A 374 -6.13 -0.37 6.80
C SER A 374 -6.84 -1.68 7.10
N VAL A 375 -6.34 -2.76 6.50
CA VAL A 375 -6.83 -4.12 6.75
C VAL A 375 -5.74 -4.93 7.42
N LYS A 376 -5.94 -5.26 8.69
CA LYS A 376 -5.03 -6.06 9.50
C LYS A 376 -5.75 -7.30 10.04
N GLY A 377 -5.17 -8.47 9.78
CA GLY A 377 -5.71 -9.74 10.27
C GLY A 377 -4.63 -10.76 10.60
N ASN A 378 -5.06 -11.94 11.03
CA ASN A 378 -4.14 -12.99 11.46
C ASN A 378 -3.49 -13.75 10.29
N SER A 379 -4.30 -14.52 9.54
CA SER A 379 -3.79 -15.55 8.62
C SER A 379 -4.04 -15.23 7.14
N MET A 380 -5.29 -15.26 6.68
CA MET A 380 -5.69 -15.03 5.29
C MET A 380 -6.30 -13.63 5.21
N VAL A 381 -5.52 -12.67 4.71
CA VAL A 381 -5.91 -11.26 4.73
C VAL A 381 -5.89 -10.69 3.32
N GLY A 382 -7.01 -10.16 2.88
CA GLY A 382 -7.15 -9.41 1.64
C GLY A 382 -7.93 -8.13 1.87
N ALA A 383 -7.71 -7.07 1.09
CA ALA A 383 -8.50 -5.85 1.25
C ALA A 383 -10.01 -6.12 1.08
N PHE A 384 -10.37 -6.90 0.06
CA PHE A 384 -11.76 -7.26 -0.22
C PHE A 384 -12.15 -8.58 0.43
N VAL A 385 -11.37 -9.64 0.26
CA VAL A 385 -11.76 -10.99 0.72
C VAL A 385 -10.60 -11.71 1.43
N GLY A 386 -10.83 -12.21 2.64
CA GLY A 386 -9.85 -13.07 3.31
C GLY A 386 -9.70 -14.45 2.64
N TYR A 387 -10.79 -15.19 2.52
CA TYR A 387 -10.85 -16.52 1.92
C TYR A 387 -11.95 -16.57 0.84
N ASN A 388 -11.53 -16.58 -0.43
CA ASN A 388 -12.41 -16.51 -1.59
C ASN A 388 -12.69 -17.90 -2.19
N ARG A 389 -13.98 -18.18 -2.41
CA ARG A 389 -14.47 -19.35 -3.18
C ARG A 389 -15.33 -18.96 -4.38
N GLY A 390 -15.59 -17.68 -4.58
CA GLY A 390 -16.42 -17.14 -5.66
C GLY A 390 -15.62 -16.23 -6.59
N LEU A 391 -16.27 -15.15 -7.04
CA LEU A 391 -15.72 -14.19 -7.99
C LEU A 391 -15.45 -12.83 -7.34
N VAL A 392 -14.26 -12.28 -7.58
CA VAL A 392 -13.94 -10.86 -7.36
C VAL A 392 -13.51 -10.26 -8.70
N ASP A 393 -14.25 -9.26 -9.19
CA ASP A 393 -14.07 -8.62 -10.50
C ASP A 393 -14.06 -7.09 -10.38
N GLY A 394 -13.20 -6.42 -11.16
CA GLY A 394 -13.21 -4.97 -11.32
C GLY A 394 -12.93 -4.17 -10.04
N CYS A 395 -12.35 -4.81 -9.01
CA CYS A 395 -12.17 -4.20 -7.70
C CYS A 395 -10.82 -3.50 -7.56
N THR A 396 -10.81 -2.32 -6.95
CA THR A 396 -9.60 -1.51 -6.75
C THR A 396 -9.31 -1.25 -5.28
N ASN A 397 -8.08 -1.52 -4.83
CA ASN A 397 -7.65 -1.28 -3.45
C ASN A 397 -6.60 -0.18 -3.35
N TYR A 398 -6.83 0.81 -2.48
CA TYR A 398 -5.84 1.80 -2.03
C TYR A 398 -5.45 1.65 -0.55
N ALA A 399 -6.19 0.84 0.22
CA ALA A 399 -5.91 0.61 1.64
C ALA A 399 -4.68 -0.27 1.85
N GLN A 400 -3.95 -0.04 2.94
CA GLN A 400 -2.85 -0.92 3.35
C GLN A 400 -3.41 -2.26 3.81
N VAL A 401 -2.75 -3.37 3.43
CA VAL A 401 -3.10 -4.72 3.88
C VAL A 401 -1.93 -5.33 4.65
N SER A 402 -2.20 -5.91 5.81
CA SER A 402 -1.20 -6.61 6.60
C SER A 402 -1.71 -7.88 7.29
N CYS A 403 -0.85 -8.90 7.34
CA CYS A 403 -1.11 -10.14 8.09
C CYS A 403 0.04 -10.51 9.03
N ILE A 404 -0.27 -11.36 10.00
CA ILE A 404 0.66 -11.76 11.06
C ILE A 404 1.30 -13.13 10.77
N ILE A 405 0.61 -14.10 10.16
CA ILE A 405 1.09 -15.50 10.12
C ILE A 405 1.14 -16.16 8.73
N PHE A 406 0.20 -15.92 7.81
CA PHE A 406 0.14 -16.74 6.57
C PHE A 406 0.12 -15.93 5.28
N TYR A 407 -1.07 -15.72 4.71
CA TYR A 407 -1.26 -15.26 3.34
C TYR A 407 -1.84 -13.85 3.35
N CYS A 408 -1.02 -12.88 2.92
CA CYS A 408 -1.43 -11.50 2.72
C CYS A 408 -1.56 -11.23 1.22
N GLY A 409 -2.73 -10.79 0.75
CA GLY A 409 -2.94 -10.34 -0.62
C GLY A 409 -3.47 -8.92 -0.67
N GLY A 410 -3.07 -8.13 -1.66
CA GLY A 410 -3.62 -6.77 -1.83
C GLY A 410 -5.12 -6.75 -2.10
N ILE A 411 -5.67 -7.82 -2.71
CA ILE A 411 -7.12 -7.95 -3.00
C ILE A 411 -7.70 -9.12 -2.19
N VAL A 412 -7.08 -10.30 -2.27
CA VAL A 412 -7.58 -11.54 -1.65
C VAL A 412 -6.50 -12.25 -0.84
N GLY A 413 -6.79 -12.69 0.38
CA GLY A 413 -5.84 -13.47 1.18
C GLY A 413 -5.54 -14.84 0.57
N CYS A 414 -6.57 -15.67 0.39
CA CYS A 414 -6.49 -16.99 -0.21
C CYS A 414 -7.61 -17.20 -1.23
N ASN A 415 -7.26 -17.58 -2.46
CA ASN A 415 -8.18 -17.90 -3.54
C ASN A 415 -8.20 -19.41 -3.78
N SER A 416 -9.30 -20.04 -3.39
CA SER A 416 -9.36 -21.50 -3.24
C SER A 416 -10.30 -22.13 -4.24
N LYS A 417 -9.80 -23.16 -4.92
CA LYS A 417 -10.59 -24.01 -5.80
C LYS A 417 -11.64 -24.78 -5.01
N THR A 418 -12.84 -24.92 -5.57
CA THR A 418 -13.91 -25.76 -5.03
C THR A 418 -14.38 -26.84 -6.00
N ASP A 419 -15.11 -27.82 -5.48
CA ASP A 419 -15.65 -28.93 -6.27
C ASP A 419 -16.86 -28.46 -7.10
N GLY A 420 -16.63 -28.15 -8.38
CA GLY A 420 -17.71 -27.83 -9.34
C GLY A 420 -17.78 -26.37 -9.77
N MET A 421 -17.06 -25.46 -9.12
CA MET A 421 -16.83 -24.09 -9.58
C MET A 421 -15.37 -23.68 -9.38
N THR A 422 -14.86 -22.79 -10.24
CA THR A 422 -13.49 -22.28 -10.13
C THR A 422 -13.55 -20.84 -9.68
N SER A 423 -13.11 -20.57 -8.45
CA SER A 423 -13.00 -19.22 -7.92
C SER A 423 -12.08 -18.35 -8.79
N ARG A 424 -12.39 -17.07 -8.88
CA ARG A 424 -11.72 -16.14 -9.80
C ARG A 424 -11.44 -14.82 -9.12
N ILE A 425 -10.24 -14.30 -9.34
CA ILE A 425 -9.91 -12.90 -9.13
C ILE A 425 -9.58 -12.34 -10.51
N ARG A 426 -10.32 -11.33 -10.96
CA ARG A 426 -10.09 -10.77 -12.28
C ARG A 426 -10.24 -9.27 -12.35
N ASN A 427 -9.52 -8.65 -13.28
CA ASN A 427 -9.58 -7.20 -13.53
C ASN A 427 -9.40 -6.34 -12.27
N CYS A 428 -8.70 -6.86 -11.25
CA CYS A 428 -8.52 -6.17 -9.98
C CYS A 428 -7.20 -5.40 -9.97
N VAL A 429 -7.18 -4.26 -9.29
CA VAL A 429 -6.01 -3.39 -9.19
C VAL A 429 -5.67 -3.11 -7.74
N ASN A 430 -4.42 -3.36 -7.36
CA ASN A 430 -3.91 -3.01 -6.03
C ASN A 430 -2.92 -1.85 -6.10
N TYR A 431 -3.23 -0.75 -5.42
CA TYR A 431 -2.31 0.37 -5.14
C TYR A 431 -1.82 0.37 -3.69
N GLY A 432 -2.55 -0.29 -2.78
CA GLY A 432 -2.20 -0.36 -1.36
C GLY A 432 -0.94 -1.17 -1.10
N SER A 433 -0.16 -0.77 -0.08
CA SER A 433 1.00 -1.55 0.36
C SER A 433 0.55 -2.87 1.02
N VAL A 434 1.21 -3.97 0.69
CA VAL A 434 0.96 -5.30 1.26
C VAL A 434 2.16 -5.71 2.11
N VAL A 435 1.96 -5.92 3.40
CA VAL A 435 3.04 -6.30 4.33
C VAL A 435 2.65 -7.56 5.08
N ALA A 436 3.43 -8.62 4.94
CA ALA A 436 3.19 -9.87 5.64
C ALA A 436 4.32 -10.12 6.65
N GLY A 437 3.98 -10.32 7.92
CA GLY A 437 4.97 -10.59 8.97
C GLY A 437 5.39 -9.41 9.83
N ALA A 438 4.50 -8.44 9.99
CA ALA A 438 4.58 -7.43 11.03
C ALA A 438 4.51 -8.10 12.43
N GLY A 439 5.64 -8.59 12.94
CA GLY A 439 5.72 -9.29 14.24
C GLY A 439 6.87 -10.29 14.41
N GLY A 440 7.64 -10.59 13.37
CA GLY A 440 8.84 -11.45 13.48
C GLY A 440 8.56 -12.95 13.61
N ILE A 441 7.40 -13.43 13.16
CA ILE A 441 7.04 -14.85 13.12
C ILE A 441 7.46 -15.44 11.75
N ASN A 442 8.03 -16.64 11.73
CA ASN A 442 8.51 -17.29 10.49
C ASN A 442 7.36 -18.00 9.74
N GLY A 443 7.29 -17.85 8.42
CA GLY A 443 6.38 -18.63 7.53
C GLY A 443 5.41 -17.83 6.66
N ILE A 444 5.70 -16.57 6.37
CA ILE A 444 4.67 -15.60 5.94
C ILE A 444 4.86 -15.18 4.47
N SER A 445 3.78 -15.03 3.71
CA SER A 445 3.89 -14.68 2.29
C SER A 445 2.99 -13.52 1.88
N ALA A 446 3.56 -12.58 1.14
CA ALA A 446 2.89 -11.38 0.64
C ALA A 446 2.72 -11.42 -0.89
N GLY A 447 1.51 -11.18 -1.38
CA GLY A 447 1.19 -11.10 -2.79
C GLY A 447 0.52 -9.77 -3.13
N GLY A 448 0.92 -9.12 -4.21
CA GLY A 448 0.32 -7.85 -4.61
C GLY A 448 -1.18 -7.94 -4.93
N ILE A 449 -1.65 -9.11 -5.40
CA ILE A 449 -3.07 -9.40 -5.64
C ILE A 449 -3.58 -10.45 -4.65
N VAL A 450 -2.89 -11.59 -4.59
CA VAL A 450 -3.34 -12.75 -3.83
C VAL A 450 -2.23 -13.35 -2.96
N GLY A 451 -2.53 -13.68 -1.71
CA GLY A 451 -1.57 -14.36 -0.84
C GLY A 451 -1.30 -15.80 -1.29
N ALA A 452 -2.34 -16.63 -1.35
CA ALA A 452 -2.26 -17.99 -1.89
C ALA A 452 -3.31 -18.24 -2.99
N ASN A 453 -2.91 -18.90 -4.07
CA ASN A 453 -3.80 -19.22 -5.18
C ASN A 453 -3.80 -20.72 -5.50
N SER A 454 -4.99 -21.32 -5.58
CA SER A 454 -5.23 -22.64 -6.19
C SER A 454 -6.25 -22.62 -7.33
N ALA A 455 -6.72 -21.43 -7.72
CA ALA A 455 -7.72 -21.22 -8.76
C ALA A 455 -7.24 -20.20 -9.81
N VAL A 456 -8.10 -19.29 -10.29
CA VAL A 456 -7.75 -18.40 -11.42
C VAL A 456 -7.52 -16.96 -10.95
N VAL A 457 -6.40 -16.38 -11.37
CA VAL A 457 -6.11 -14.93 -11.31
C VAL A 457 -5.88 -14.44 -12.74
N GLU A 458 -6.70 -13.49 -13.21
CA GLU A 458 -6.64 -13.04 -14.61
C GLU A 458 -6.84 -11.53 -14.80
N GLY A 459 -6.01 -10.88 -15.62
CA GLY A 459 -6.20 -9.44 -15.88
C GLY A 459 -5.90 -8.54 -14.67
N CYS A 460 -5.19 -9.04 -13.65
CA CYS A 460 -4.96 -8.29 -12.42
C CYS A 460 -3.65 -7.51 -12.43
N VAL A 461 -3.63 -6.41 -11.69
CA VAL A 461 -2.54 -5.43 -11.70
C VAL A 461 -2.11 -5.05 -10.30
N ASN A 462 -0.82 -5.14 -10.02
CA ASN A 462 -0.26 -4.61 -8.78
C ASN A 462 0.64 -3.39 -9.03
N TYR A 463 0.30 -2.26 -8.42
CA TYR A 463 1.13 -1.07 -8.29
C TYR A 463 1.66 -0.88 -6.86
N GLY A 464 1.00 -1.45 -5.86
CA GLY A 464 1.38 -1.34 -4.45
C GLY A 464 2.69 -2.07 -4.13
N SER A 465 3.44 -1.56 -3.15
CA SER A 465 4.64 -2.25 -2.66
C SER A 465 4.28 -3.54 -1.93
N VAL A 466 5.05 -4.59 -2.13
CA VAL A 466 4.85 -5.90 -1.50
C VAL A 466 6.08 -6.25 -0.65
N GLU A 467 5.87 -6.45 0.64
CA GLU A 467 6.95 -6.77 1.58
C GLU A 467 6.65 -8.01 2.43
N SER A 468 7.62 -8.93 2.51
CA SER A 468 7.62 -10.01 3.51
C SER A 468 9.00 -10.15 4.18
N PRO A 469 9.22 -9.52 5.36
CA PRO A 469 10.52 -9.50 6.00
C PRO A 469 11.06 -10.85 6.47
N THR A 470 10.24 -11.91 6.43
CA THR A 470 10.57 -13.21 7.05
C THR A 470 10.46 -14.40 6.10
N SER A 471 9.94 -14.22 4.88
CA SER A 471 9.72 -15.33 3.94
C SER A 471 9.62 -14.82 2.48
N GLY A 472 8.65 -15.27 1.69
CA GLY A 472 8.50 -15.04 0.25
C GLY A 472 7.51 -13.94 -0.13
N ALA A 473 7.77 -13.27 -1.26
CA ALA A 473 6.86 -12.27 -1.80
C ALA A 473 6.76 -12.35 -3.32
N GLY A 474 5.55 -12.07 -3.85
CA GLY A 474 5.32 -12.00 -5.28
C GLY A 474 4.50 -10.81 -5.71
N GLY A 475 4.82 -10.25 -6.88
CA GLY A 475 4.12 -9.08 -7.41
C GLY A 475 2.63 -9.32 -7.68
N ILE A 476 2.24 -10.54 -8.06
CA ILE A 476 0.83 -10.94 -8.22
C ILE A 476 0.41 -11.90 -7.11
N ALA A 477 1.11 -13.04 -7.00
CA ALA A 477 0.79 -14.09 -6.03
C ALA A 477 1.98 -14.36 -5.10
N ALA A 478 1.74 -14.52 -3.81
CA ALA A 478 2.80 -14.94 -2.90
C ALA A 478 3.13 -16.43 -3.09
N SER A 479 2.10 -17.28 -3.09
CA SER A 479 2.19 -18.72 -3.27
C SER A 479 1.18 -19.20 -4.32
N MET A 480 1.66 -19.98 -5.28
CA MET A 480 0.84 -20.77 -6.21
C MET A 480 0.82 -22.22 -5.76
N GLU A 481 -0.32 -22.65 -5.24
CA GLU A 481 -0.58 -24.03 -4.82
C GLU A 481 -1.26 -24.83 -5.93
N GLY A 482 -1.91 -24.15 -6.87
CA GLY A 482 -2.52 -24.73 -8.07
C GLY A 482 -3.11 -23.62 -8.97
N GLY A 483 -3.69 -24.01 -10.10
CA GLY A 483 -4.51 -23.11 -10.91
C GLY A 483 -3.70 -22.26 -11.89
N VAL A 484 -4.22 -21.06 -12.20
CA VAL A 484 -3.76 -20.25 -13.34
C VAL A 484 -3.53 -18.80 -12.94
N ILE A 485 -2.38 -18.23 -13.34
CA ILE A 485 -2.15 -16.78 -13.41
C ILE A 485 -1.98 -16.39 -14.87
N ARG A 486 -2.80 -15.47 -15.37
CA ARG A 486 -2.71 -15.03 -16.77
C ARG A 486 -3.06 -13.57 -16.97
N HIS A 487 -2.49 -12.95 -18.00
CA HIS A 487 -2.83 -11.58 -18.35
C HIS A 487 -2.62 -10.60 -17.18
N CYS A 488 -1.66 -10.89 -16.29
CA CYS A 488 -1.43 -10.07 -15.11
C CYS A 488 -0.13 -9.29 -15.26
N TYR A 489 -0.01 -8.17 -14.56
CA TYR A 489 1.28 -7.49 -14.48
C TYR A 489 1.56 -6.81 -13.15
N ASN A 490 2.85 -6.77 -12.81
CA ASN A 490 3.35 -6.12 -11.61
C ASN A 490 4.20 -4.90 -11.97
N ARG A 491 3.91 -3.78 -11.31
CA ARG A 491 4.68 -2.54 -11.30
C ARG A 491 5.12 -2.15 -9.89
N GLY A 492 4.50 -2.72 -8.87
CA GLY A 492 4.85 -2.50 -7.48
C GLY A 492 6.19 -3.14 -7.11
N LYS A 493 6.99 -2.41 -6.33
CA LYS A 493 8.24 -2.91 -5.76
C LYS A 493 7.98 -4.16 -4.92
N VAL A 494 8.83 -5.19 -5.06
CA VAL A 494 8.73 -6.42 -4.26
C VAL A 494 10.02 -6.62 -3.47
N GLU A 495 9.90 -6.67 -2.15
CA GLU A 495 11.02 -6.86 -1.22
C GLU A 495 10.72 -7.96 -0.21
N SER A 496 11.68 -8.85 0.02
CA SER A 496 11.44 -9.98 0.93
C SER A 496 12.74 -10.56 1.46
N ALA A 497 12.69 -11.34 2.54
CA ALA A 497 13.85 -12.11 2.97
C ALA A 497 14.31 -13.08 1.87
N MET A 498 13.37 -13.84 1.34
CA MET A 498 13.59 -14.92 0.39
C MET A 498 12.53 -14.95 -0.72
N MET A 499 12.72 -15.81 -1.73
CA MET A 499 11.70 -16.20 -2.72
C MET A 499 10.93 -15.01 -3.35
N VAL A 500 11.66 -14.00 -3.82
CA VAL A 500 11.10 -12.82 -4.48
C VAL A 500 10.81 -13.13 -5.94
N GLY A 501 9.56 -13.01 -6.36
CA GLY A 501 9.15 -13.18 -7.75
C GLY A 501 8.41 -11.96 -8.29
N GLY A 502 8.76 -11.51 -9.49
CA GLY A 502 8.03 -10.41 -10.13
C GLY A 502 6.56 -10.74 -10.41
N ILE A 503 6.23 -12.01 -10.67
CA ILE A 503 4.85 -12.51 -10.78
C ILE A 503 4.46 -13.33 -9.55
N CYS A 504 5.24 -14.36 -9.22
CA CYS A 504 4.91 -15.27 -8.13
C CYS A 504 6.12 -15.56 -7.24
N GLY A 505 5.96 -15.42 -5.93
CA GLY A 505 7.04 -15.70 -4.97
C GLY A 505 7.45 -17.16 -4.99
N ALA A 506 6.52 -18.05 -4.65
CA ALA A 506 6.73 -19.50 -4.66
C ALA A 506 5.65 -20.23 -5.48
N VAL A 507 6.05 -21.22 -6.27
CA VAL A 507 5.15 -22.18 -6.92
C VAL A 507 5.40 -23.53 -6.27
N THR A 508 4.36 -24.11 -5.68
CA THR A 508 4.43 -25.35 -4.88
C THR A 508 3.61 -26.50 -5.43
N GLY A 509 2.54 -26.21 -6.20
CA GLY A 509 1.70 -27.21 -6.84
C GLY A 509 1.09 -28.23 -5.87
N ARG A 510 0.71 -27.82 -4.65
CA ARG A 510 0.15 -28.70 -3.60
C ARG A 510 -1.32 -29.06 -3.81
N GLU A 511 -2.06 -28.23 -4.54
CA GLU A 511 -3.50 -28.40 -4.81
C GLU A 511 -3.78 -28.69 -6.30
N GLY A 512 -2.74 -28.89 -7.11
CA GLY A 512 -2.85 -29.37 -8.49
C GLY A 512 -1.85 -28.73 -9.44
N ASP A 513 -2.12 -28.88 -10.73
CA ASP A 513 -1.33 -28.29 -11.81
C ASP A 513 -1.33 -26.76 -11.72
N CYS A 514 -0.21 -26.16 -12.09
CA CYS A 514 0.02 -24.71 -12.09
C CYS A 514 0.33 -24.20 -13.50
N GLU A 515 -0.33 -23.12 -13.91
CA GLU A 515 -0.06 -22.44 -15.18
C GLU A 515 0.19 -20.94 -14.98
N ILE A 516 1.24 -20.40 -15.62
CA ILE A 516 1.50 -18.95 -15.67
C ILE A 516 1.75 -18.54 -17.11
N TYR A 517 0.96 -17.61 -17.63
CA TYR A 517 1.19 -17.15 -19.00
C TYR A 517 0.77 -15.72 -19.30
N ASN A 518 1.30 -15.20 -20.40
CA ASN A 518 0.98 -13.87 -20.96
C ASN A 518 0.95 -12.80 -19.88
N SER A 519 1.97 -12.76 -19.04
CA SER A 519 2.05 -11.86 -17.88
C SER A 519 3.42 -11.23 -17.85
N TYR A 520 3.57 -10.08 -17.17
CA TYR A 520 4.89 -9.48 -17.07
C TYR A 520 5.15 -8.74 -15.75
N SER A 521 6.41 -8.62 -15.38
CA SER A 521 6.85 -7.78 -14.27
C SER A 521 7.73 -6.64 -14.77
N ALA A 522 7.36 -5.40 -14.47
CA ALA A 522 8.19 -4.22 -14.70
C ALA A 522 8.33 -3.47 -13.37
N ALA A 523 9.05 -4.10 -12.44
CA ALA A 523 9.22 -3.65 -11.07
C ALA A 523 10.64 -3.89 -10.56
N SER A 524 11.02 -3.15 -9.53
CA SER A 524 12.23 -3.43 -8.74
C SER A 524 11.97 -4.63 -7.82
N LEU A 525 12.88 -5.60 -7.84
CA LEU A 525 12.79 -6.85 -7.09
C LEU A 525 14.06 -7.03 -6.26
N MET A 526 13.93 -7.19 -4.95
CA MET A 526 15.08 -7.31 -4.05
C MET A 526 14.83 -8.34 -2.95
N SER A 527 15.75 -9.29 -2.80
CA SER A 527 15.81 -10.18 -1.64
C SER A 527 16.90 -9.74 -0.67
N TYR A 528 16.62 -9.83 0.64
CA TYR A 528 17.62 -9.58 1.69
C TYR A 528 18.67 -10.69 1.76
N GLU A 529 18.31 -11.91 1.35
CA GLU A 529 19.23 -13.03 1.15
C GLU A 529 19.73 -13.10 -0.30
N ALA A 530 20.98 -13.51 -0.49
CA ALA A 530 21.60 -13.56 -1.81
C ALA A 530 20.93 -14.61 -2.72
N ASN A 531 20.75 -14.25 -4.00
CA ASN A 531 20.28 -15.14 -5.08
C ASN A 531 18.87 -15.75 -4.88
N GLN A 532 17.97 -15.03 -4.21
CA GLN A 532 16.59 -15.51 -3.99
C GLN A 532 15.54 -14.61 -4.64
N SER A 533 15.94 -13.87 -5.67
CA SER A 533 15.05 -13.05 -6.51
C SER A 533 15.05 -13.56 -7.95
N GLY A 534 13.87 -13.69 -8.55
CA GLY A 534 13.70 -13.96 -9.97
C GLY A 534 12.71 -12.99 -10.59
N GLY A 535 12.97 -12.61 -11.84
CA GLY A 535 12.17 -11.64 -12.59
C GLY A 535 10.72 -12.04 -12.74
N ILE A 536 10.45 -13.36 -12.68
CA ILE A 536 9.13 -13.96 -12.76
C ILE A 536 8.84 -14.75 -11.47
N LEU A 537 9.72 -15.69 -11.13
CA LEU A 537 9.55 -16.62 -10.01
C LEU A 537 10.70 -16.55 -9.01
N GLY A 538 10.38 -16.46 -7.71
CA GLY A 538 11.38 -16.60 -6.66
C GLY A 538 11.79 -18.05 -6.44
N TYR A 539 10.81 -18.94 -6.31
CA TYR A 539 11.03 -20.34 -5.96
C TYR A 539 10.06 -21.26 -6.68
N LEU A 540 10.57 -22.24 -7.43
CA LEU A 540 9.78 -23.24 -8.13
C LEU A 540 10.15 -24.64 -7.62
N VAL A 541 9.27 -25.23 -6.82
CA VAL A 541 9.44 -26.58 -6.26
C VAL A 541 8.12 -27.33 -6.29
N PHE A 542 8.14 -28.61 -6.64
CA PHE A 542 6.97 -29.46 -6.54
C PHE A 542 7.26 -30.56 -5.53
N ILE A 543 6.38 -30.72 -4.55
CA ILE A 543 6.44 -31.82 -3.59
C ILE A 543 5.60 -33.03 -4.04
N GLU A 544 4.73 -32.82 -5.02
CA GLU A 544 3.80 -33.80 -5.60
C GLU A 544 3.98 -33.88 -7.13
N PRO A 545 3.57 -34.98 -7.80
CA PRO A 545 3.75 -35.18 -9.24
C PRO A 545 2.75 -34.36 -10.10
N ASN A 546 2.51 -33.12 -9.72
CA ASN A 546 1.72 -32.15 -10.49
C ASN A 546 2.59 -31.51 -11.56
N LYS A 547 1.95 -30.85 -12.54
CA LYS A 547 2.64 -30.21 -13.67
C LYS A 547 2.76 -28.71 -13.48
N PHE A 548 3.84 -28.16 -14.00
CA PHE A 548 4.02 -26.72 -14.14
C PHE A 548 4.15 -26.34 -15.61
N ASN A 549 3.32 -25.42 -16.08
CA ASN A 549 3.45 -24.84 -17.42
C ASN A 549 3.62 -23.32 -17.31
N MET A 550 4.71 -22.80 -17.86
CA MET A 550 4.94 -21.37 -17.97
C MET A 550 5.24 -20.99 -19.41
N ARG A 551 4.53 -19.98 -19.94
CA ARG A 551 4.75 -19.51 -21.31
C ARG A 551 4.50 -18.02 -21.50
N ASN A 552 5.32 -17.35 -22.30
CA ASN A 552 5.18 -15.92 -22.61
C ASN A 552 5.09 -15.04 -21.36
N VAL A 553 6.00 -15.27 -20.43
CA VAL A 553 6.08 -14.49 -19.21
C VAL A 553 7.37 -13.71 -19.22
N TYR A 554 7.27 -12.41 -18.99
CA TYR A 554 8.37 -11.50 -19.24
C TYR A 554 8.70 -10.65 -18.02
N PHE A 555 9.91 -10.13 -17.97
CA PHE A 555 10.27 -9.14 -16.98
C PHE A 555 11.20 -8.08 -17.55
N ASP A 556 11.19 -6.90 -16.95
CA ASP A 556 12.07 -5.83 -17.37
C ASP A 556 13.48 -6.02 -16.80
N ILE A 557 14.44 -6.35 -17.67
CA ILE A 557 15.83 -6.61 -17.31
C ILE A 557 16.56 -5.34 -16.84
N ASN A 558 16.07 -4.16 -17.21
CA ASN A 558 16.62 -2.88 -16.75
C ASN A 558 16.17 -2.55 -15.32
N LEU A 559 14.99 -3.04 -14.90
CA LEU A 559 14.49 -2.87 -13.52
C LEU A 559 14.93 -4.00 -12.59
N PHE A 560 15.22 -5.19 -13.14
CA PHE A 560 15.77 -6.32 -12.41
C PHE A 560 16.74 -7.13 -13.30
N GLY A 561 18.04 -7.10 -12.98
CA GLY A 561 19.09 -7.73 -13.78
C GLY A 561 19.34 -9.23 -13.53
N GLY A 562 18.50 -9.90 -12.75
CA GLY A 562 18.68 -11.31 -12.37
C GLY A 562 18.02 -12.33 -13.31
N PRO A 563 17.96 -13.61 -12.92
CA PRO A 563 17.36 -14.67 -13.73
C PRO A 563 15.82 -14.57 -13.75
N ALA A 564 15.17 -15.18 -14.74
CA ALA A 564 13.71 -15.30 -14.77
C ALA A 564 13.16 -16.06 -13.55
N ILE A 565 13.87 -17.10 -13.12
CA ILE A 565 13.54 -17.97 -11.99
C ILE A 565 14.76 -18.01 -11.08
N ALA A 566 14.62 -17.64 -9.80
CA ALA A 566 15.75 -17.64 -8.87
C ALA A 566 16.19 -19.06 -8.52
N VAL A 567 15.24 -19.90 -8.09
CA VAL A 567 15.47 -21.31 -7.76
C VAL A 567 14.43 -22.19 -8.44
N SER A 568 14.90 -23.26 -9.08
CA SER A 568 14.06 -24.27 -9.72
C SER A 568 14.59 -25.66 -9.40
N ASN A 569 13.70 -26.58 -9.00
CA ASN A 569 14.05 -27.98 -8.74
C ASN A 569 12.99 -28.93 -9.31
N ASP A 570 13.16 -29.34 -10.57
CA ASP A 570 12.26 -30.25 -11.26
C ASP A 570 12.57 -31.73 -10.96
N VAL A 571 12.21 -32.17 -9.76
CA VAL A 571 12.45 -33.55 -9.31
C VAL A 571 11.72 -34.59 -10.17
N PHE A 572 10.60 -34.20 -10.79
CA PHE A 572 9.69 -35.11 -11.49
C PHE A 572 9.71 -34.98 -13.03
N ALA A 573 10.57 -34.13 -13.59
CA ALA A 573 10.59 -33.81 -15.03
C ALA A 573 9.21 -33.35 -15.55
N SER A 574 8.57 -32.48 -14.78
CA SER A 574 7.18 -32.07 -14.91
C SER A 574 7.01 -30.61 -15.33
N TYR A 575 8.11 -29.88 -15.53
CA TYR A 575 8.10 -28.45 -15.85
C TYR A 575 8.21 -28.23 -17.36
N THR A 576 7.24 -27.52 -17.91
CA THR A 576 7.28 -26.98 -19.26
C THR A 576 7.45 -25.48 -19.17
N ILE A 577 8.63 -24.97 -19.52
CA ILE A 577 8.93 -23.54 -19.52
C ILE A 577 9.27 -23.13 -20.94
N ASP A 578 8.38 -22.34 -21.53
CA ASP A 578 8.59 -21.70 -22.82
C ASP A 578 8.63 -20.18 -22.65
N ASN A 579 9.50 -19.50 -23.37
CA ASN A 579 9.48 -18.03 -23.48
C ASN A 579 9.35 -17.25 -22.13
N ALA A 580 10.08 -17.68 -21.11
CA ALA A 580 10.19 -17.01 -19.81
C ALA A 580 11.49 -16.20 -19.77
N LYS A 581 11.42 -14.88 -20.03
CA LYS A 581 12.64 -14.11 -20.32
C LYS A 581 12.58 -12.63 -20.01
N GLY A 582 13.76 -12.07 -19.74
CA GLY A 582 13.96 -10.65 -19.55
C GLY A 582 14.01 -9.91 -20.88
N PHE A 583 13.39 -8.74 -20.93
CA PHE A 583 13.46 -7.81 -22.05
C PHE A 583 13.81 -6.42 -21.55
N THR A 584 14.39 -5.60 -22.42
CA THR A 584 14.67 -4.20 -22.08
C THR A 584 13.38 -3.40 -21.97
N THR A 585 13.40 -2.32 -21.17
CA THR A 585 12.29 -1.38 -21.06
C THR A 585 11.81 -0.90 -22.42
N GLY A 586 12.74 -0.57 -23.32
CA GLY A 586 12.41 -0.09 -24.67
C GLY A 586 11.64 -1.12 -25.51
N LEU A 587 11.92 -2.41 -25.37
CA LEU A 587 11.14 -3.44 -26.05
C LEU A 587 9.80 -3.65 -25.33
N MET A 588 9.78 -3.71 -24.00
CA MET A 588 8.55 -3.93 -23.23
C MET A 588 7.53 -2.80 -23.33
N THR A 589 7.94 -1.61 -23.79
CA THR A 589 7.06 -0.44 -24.02
C THR A 589 6.73 -0.23 -25.50
N SER A 590 6.99 -1.23 -26.35
CA SER A 590 6.79 -1.15 -27.81
C SER A 590 5.55 -1.91 -28.28
N GLU A 591 5.03 -1.50 -29.45
CA GLU A 591 3.96 -2.21 -30.17
C GLU A 591 4.33 -3.67 -30.52
N ASP A 592 5.62 -3.94 -30.75
CA ASP A 592 6.11 -5.31 -30.96
C ASP A 592 5.86 -6.19 -29.74
N PHE A 593 5.98 -5.62 -28.53
CA PHE A 593 5.73 -6.35 -27.30
C PHE A 593 4.24 -6.51 -27.01
N VAL A 594 3.41 -5.52 -27.33
CA VAL A 594 1.95 -5.66 -27.35
C VAL A 594 1.54 -6.81 -28.27
N THR A 595 2.08 -6.86 -29.49
CA THR A 595 1.83 -7.94 -30.45
C THR A 595 2.25 -9.30 -29.87
N ARG A 596 3.39 -9.38 -29.20
CA ARG A 596 3.84 -10.62 -28.52
C ARG A 596 2.86 -11.08 -27.45
N LEU A 597 2.33 -10.17 -26.64
CA LEU A 597 1.35 -10.50 -25.61
C LEU A 597 0.00 -10.93 -26.22
N ASN A 598 -0.39 -10.35 -27.36
CA ASN A 598 -1.63 -10.66 -28.08
C ASN A 598 -1.56 -11.90 -28.99
N ASN A 599 -0.39 -12.46 -29.28
CA ASN A 599 -0.30 -13.67 -30.13
C ASN A 599 -0.93 -14.93 -29.48
N GLU A 600 -1.20 -14.90 -28.18
CA GLU A 600 -1.67 -16.04 -27.40
C GLU A 600 -2.99 -15.78 -26.67
N THR A 601 -3.71 -14.75 -27.12
CA THR A 601 -5.05 -14.40 -26.64
C THR A 601 -6.15 -14.97 -27.54
N GLU A 602 -5.81 -15.95 -28.38
CA GLU A 602 -6.72 -16.59 -29.35
C GLU A 602 -7.43 -15.58 -30.28
N GLY A 603 -6.76 -14.46 -30.59
CA GLY A 603 -7.27 -13.39 -31.45
C GLY A 603 -8.02 -12.27 -30.72
N ALA A 604 -8.16 -12.33 -29.40
CA ALA A 604 -8.65 -11.20 -28.61
C ALA A 604 -7.50 -10.18 -28.43
N GLU A 605 -7.55 -9.01 -29.06
CA GLU A 605 -6.53 -7.96 -28.84
C GLU A 605 -6.64 -7.37 -27.41
N LEU A 606 -6.18 -8.11 -26.41
CA LEU A 606 -6.40 -7.79 -24.98
C LEU A 606 -5.40 -6.78 -24.43
N TRP A 607 -4.20 -6.75 -25.00
CA TRP A 607 -3.16 -5.82 -24.60
C TRP A 607 -3.10 -4.64 -25.56
N ALA A 608 -2.90 -3.44 -25.01
CA ALA A 608 -2.68 -2.23 -25.76
C ALA A 608 -1.63 -1.37 -25.05
N LEU A 609 -0.97 -0.46 -25.78
CA LEU A 609 -0.29 0.65 -25.13
C LEU A 609 -1.37 1.56 -24.52
N GLY A 610 -1.20 1.92 -23.25
CA GLY A 610 -2.13 2.84 -22.57
C GLY A 610 -2.16 4.21 -23.24
N ALA A 611 -3.30 4.90 -23.18
CA ALA A 611 -3.43 6.22 -23.80
C ALA A 611 -2.53 7.24 -23.05
N GLY A 612 -1.87 8.14 -23.78
CA GLY A 612 -1.16 9.26 -23.15
C GLY A 612 -0.02 8.87 -22.18
N ASN A 613 0.66 7.74 -22.41
CA ASN A 613 1.73 7.21 -21.54
C ASN A 613 1.23 6.71 -20.16
N GLU A 614 -0.03 6.28 -20.08
CA GLU A 614 -0.54 5.44 -18.99
C GLU A 614 0.40 4.26 -18.72
N ASN A 615 0.49 3.84 -17.45
CA ASN A 615 1.36 2.74 -17.03
C ASN A 615 2.82 2.90 -17.51
N ASP A 616 3.33 4.14 -17.58
CA ASP A 616 4.67 4.48 -18.08
C ASP A 616 4.99 3.92 -19.47
N GLY A 617 3.96 3.75 -20.31
CA GLY A 617 4.09 3.21 -21.66
C GLY A 617 4.23 1.69 -21.73
N TYR A 618 4.15 0.97 -20.60
CA TYR A 618 4.04 -0.49 -20.62
C TYR A 618 2.61 -0.89 -21.01
N PRO A 619 2.43 -2.05 -21.68
CA PRO A 619 1.13 -2.53 -22.08
C PRO A 619 0.16 -2.61 -20.91
N VAL A 620 -1.05 -2.15 -21.11
CA VAL A 620 -2.16 -2.36 -20.18
C VAL A 620 -3.07 -3.43 -20.77
N VAL A 621 -3.72 -4.19 -19.89
CA VAL A 621 -4.83 -5.05 -20.30
C VAL A 621 -6.04 -4.15 -20.47
N ASP A 622 -6.72 -4.28 -21.61
CA ASP A 622 -8.04 -3.72 -21.82
C ASP A 622 -9.04 -4.50 -20.95
N LEU A 623 -9.21 -4.04 -19.71
CA LEU A 623 -10.12 -4.64 -18.73
C LEU A 623 -11.58 -4.58 -19.20
N ASP A 624 -11.94 -3.63 -20.08
CA ASP A 624 -13.29 -3.50 -20.64
C ASP A 624 -13.63 -4.70 -21.58
N LYS A 625 -12.63 -5.36 -22.17
CA LYS A 625 -12.83 -6.61 -22.96
C LYS A 625 -13.08 -7.84 -22.09
N TYR A 626 -12.76 -7.77 -20.81
CA TYR A 626 -13.03 -8.81 -19.82
C TYR A 626 -14.21 -8.49 -18.90
N ALA A 627 -14.71 -7.26 -18.93
CA ALA A 627 -15.86 -6.84 -18.15
C ALA A 627 -17.04 -7.75 -18.49
N THR A 628 -17.40 -8.64 -17.56
CA THR A 628 -18.73 -9.23 -17.55
C THR A 628 -19.58 -8.47 -16.55
N GLY A 629 -19.33 -7.15 -16.44
CA GLY A 629 -20.04 -6.25 -15.55
C GLY A 629 -21.49 -6.66 -15.59
N MET A 630 -22.07 -6.89 -14.42
CA MET A 630 -23.47 -7.21 -14.31
C MET A 630 -24.23 -6.13 -15.08
N VAL A 631 -24.60 -6.47 -16.31
CA VAL A 631 -25.43 -5.62 -17.14
C VAL A 631 -26.72 -5.56 -16.35
N SER A 632 -27.05 -4.39 -15.80
CA SER A 632 -28.37 -4.15 -15.21
C SER A 632 -29.42 -4.78 -16.12
N PRO A 633 -30.46 -5.43 -15.57
CA PRO A 633 -31.22 -6.47 -16.25
C PRO A 633 -31.50 -6.15 -17.72
N LYS A 634 -30.96 -6.98 -18.61
CA LYS A 634 -31.58 -7.24 -19.91
C LYS A 634 -33.03 -7.63 -19.62
N ALA A 635 -33.98 -6.74 -19.86
CA ALA A 635 -35.32 -7.19 -20.21
C ALA A 635 -35.19 -8.13 -21.42
N ALA A 636 -35.84 -9.28 -21.37
CA ALA A 636 -35.65 -10.38 -22.31
C ALA A 636 -35.67 -9.87 -23.78
N GLY A 637 -34.52 -9.98 -24.46
CA GLY A 637 -34.38 -9.68 -25.88
C GLY A 637 -33.80 -8.31 -26.23
N MET A 638 -33.65 -7.36 -25.29
CA MET A 638 -33.13 -6.01 -25.58
C MET A 638 -31.79 -5.72 -24.88
N ALA A 639 -30.87 -5.03 -25.56
CA ALA A 639 -29.58 -4.58 -25.03
C ALA A 639 -29.29 -3.14 -25.44
N VAL A 640 -28.85 -2.31 -24.49
CA VAL A 640 -28.48 -0.91 -24.72
C VAL A 640 -26.99 -0.74 -24.48
N GLY A 641 -26.29 -0.10 -25.42
CA GLY A 641 -24.85 0.14 -25.32
C GLY A 641 -24.44 1.42 -26.01
N ALA A 642 -23.25 1.92 -25.73
CA ALA A 642 -22.70 3.11 -26.38
C ALA A 642 -21.37 2.82 -27.10
N SER A 643 -21.16 3.47 -28.24
CA SER A 643 -19.92 3.40 -29.01
C SER A 643 -19.76 4.67 -29.85
N GLY A 644 -18.54 5.21 -29.91
CA GLY A 644 -18.23 6.40 -30.72
C GLY A 644 -19.11 7.60 -30.42
N GLY A 645 -19.41 7.87 -29.14
CA GLY A 645 -20.29 8.97 -28.73
C GLY A 645 -21.79 8.76 -29.01
N THR A 646 -22.22 7.59 -29.47
CA THR A 646 -23.64 7.30 -29.79
C THR A 646 -24.19 6.19 -28.91
N ILE A 647 -25.52 6.17 -28.70
CA ILE A 647 -26.23 5.12 -27.96
C ILE A 647 -27.04 4.27 -28.94
N SER A 648 -26.91 2.95 -28.82
CA SER A 648 -27.63 1.96 -29.64
C SER A 648 -28.48 1.02 -28.79
N VAL A 649 -29.59 0.55 -29.34
CA VAL A 649 -30.47 -0.46 -28.72
C VAL A 649 -30.61 -1.64 -29.66
N ALA A 650 -30.01 -2.78 -29.29
CA ALA A 650 -30.21 -4.05 -29.97
C ALA A 650 -31.48 -4.73 -29.45
N GLY A 651 -32.23 -5.38 -30.34
CA GLY A 651 -33.43 -6.13 -29.98
C GLY A 651 -34.73 -5.32 -29.87
N ALA A 652 -34.70 -4.04 -30.24
CA ALA A 652 -35.89 -3.21 -30.43
C ALA A 652 -36.02 -2.81 -31.91
N ASP A 653 -37.25 -2.71 -32.41
CA ASP A 653 -37.50 -2.20 -33.76
C ASP A 653 -37.03 -0.73 -33.85
N ALA A 654 -36.51 -0.33 -35.01
CA ALA A 654 -36.00 1.03 -35.23
C ALA A 654 -37.06 2.13 -35.00
N ALA A 655 -38.35 1.79 -35.03
CA ALA A 655 -39.47 2.69 -34.76
C ALA A 655 -39.84 2.79 -33.27
N THR A 656 -39.24 1.97 -32.40
CA THR A 656 -39.49 1.97 -30.95
C THR A 656 -39.08 3.30 -30.35
N VAL A 657 -39.93 3.88 -29.49
CA VAL A 657 -39.63 5.14 -28.81
C VAL A 657 -38.58 4.92 -27.74
N ALA A 658 -37.56 5.77 -27.74
CA ALA A 658 -36.50 5.85 -26.75
C ALA A 658 -36.37 7.27 -26.21
N GLU A 659 -36.12 7.38 -24.92
CA GLU A 659 -35.78 8.62 -24.22
C GLU A 659 -34.44 8.44 -23.52
N VAL A 660 -33.60 9.46 -23.50
CA VAL A 660 -32.32 9.43 -22.77
C VAL A 660 -32.30 10.59 -21.80
N TYR A 661 -31.95 10.29 -20.55
CA TYR A 661 -31.87 11.25 -19.46
C TYR A 661 -30.44 11.28 -18.91
N THR A 662 -29.98 12.45 -18.45
CA THR A 662 -28.81 12.51 -17.57
C THR A 662 -29.13 11.85 -16.23
N VAL A 663 -28.11 11.50 -15.45
CA VAL A 663 -28.28 11.02 -14.06
C VAL A 663 -28.99 12.02 -13.14
N ALA A 664 -28.94 13.31 -13.46
CA ALA A 664 -29.69 14.36 -12.76
C ALA A 664 -31.17 14.46 -13.20
N GLY A 665 -31.64 13.57 -14.08
CA GLY A 665 -33.02 13.51 -14.54
C GLY A 665 -33.37 14.45 -15.69
N ALA A 666 -32.38 15.10 -16.33
CA ALA A 666 -32.65 15.98 -17.47
C ALA A 666 -32.78 15.17 -18.76
N LEU A 667 -33.90 15.32 -19.48
CA LEU A 667 -34.12 14.68 -20.78
C LEU A 667 -33.17 15.30 -21.83
N VAL A 668 -32.29 14.50 -22.40
CA VAL A 668 -31.30 14.91 -23.42
C VAL A 668 -31.60 14.36 -24.81
N TYR A 669 -32.45 13.34 -24.91
CA TYR A 669 -32.93 12.82 -26.19
C TYR A 669 -34.35 12.24 -26.02
N SER A 670 -35.21 12.45 -27.01
CA SER A 670 -36.51 11.77 -27.15
C SER A 670 -36.79 11.56 -28.64
N GLY A 671 -37.00 10.31 -29.04
CA GLY A 671 -37.13 9.95 -30.45
C GLY A 671 -37.25 8.45 -30.64
N THR A 672 -36.90 7.95 -31.83
CA THR A 672 -36.92 6.51 -32.11
C THR A 672 -35.52 5.90 -31.99
N VAL A 673 -35.44 4.62 -31.64
CA VAL A 673 -34.16 3.86 -31.57
C VAL A 673 -33.31 4.05 -32.82
N GLY A 674 -33.92 4.00 -34.01
CA GLY A 674 -33.18 4.16 -35.28
C GLY A 674 -32.54 5.54 -35.43
N ASN A 675 -33.21 6.61 -34.98
CA ASN A 675 -32.66 7.96 -35.03
C ASN A 675 -31.61 8.16 -33.93
N MET A 676 -31.80 7.55 -32.75
CA MET A 676 -30.90 7.63 -31.61
C MET A 676 -29.51 7.07 -31.93
N ALA A 677 -29.44 6.00 -32.72
CA ALA A 677 -28.18 5.38 -33.14
C ALA A 677 -27.26 6.31 -33.96
N SER A 678 -27.77 7.44 -34.44
CA SER A 678 -27.02 8.48 -35.14
C SER A 678 -26.92 9.79 -34.36
N HIS A 679 -27.46 9.83 -33.14
CA HIS A 679 -27.42 11.00 -32.26
C HIS A 679 -26.14 10.97 -31.42
N ALA A 680 -25.38 12.06 -31.47
CA ALA A 680 -24.17 12.22 -30.66
C ALA A 680 -24.54 12.69 -29.25
N PHE A 681 -24.07 11.96 -28.26
CA PHE A 681 -24.17 12.28 -26.84
C PHE A 681 -22.80 12.74 -26.34
N ALA A 682 -22.79 13.71 -25.42
CA ALA A 682 -21.56 14.07 -24.72
C ALA A 682 -21.10 12.92 -23.79
N ASN A 683 -19.81 12.88 -23.46
CA ASN A 683 -19.28 11.89 -22.54
C ASN A 683 -20.00 11.97 -21.18
N GLY A 684 -20.45 10.84 -20.66
CA GLY A 684 -21.19 10.80 -19.40
C GLY A 684 -22.05 9.56 -19.21
N LEU A 685 -22.61 9.43 -18.00
CA LEU A 685 -23.56 8.39 -17.64
C LEU A 685 -24.99 8.85 -17.91
N TYR A 686 -25.76 8.02 -18.61
CA TYR A 686 -27.14 8.29 -19.00
C TYR A 686 -28.08 7.15 -18.59
N VAL A 687 -29.37 7.49 -18.47
CA VAL A 687 -30.48 6.55 -18.34
C VAL A 687 -31.28 6.56 -19.63
N VAL A 688 -31.28 5.44 -20.34
CA VAL A 688 -32.04 5.23 -21.57
C VAL A 688 -33.34 4.51 -21.22
N ARG A 689 -34.48 5.12 -21.50
CA ARG A 689 -35.80 4.48 -21.41
C ARG A 689 -36.26 4.03 -22.78
N VAL A 690 -36.60 2.76 -22.91
CA VAL A 690 -37.10 2.18 -24.18
C VAL A 690 -38.03 1.01 -23.86
N SER A 691 -39.17 0.93 -24.54
CA SER A 691 -40.21 -0.11 -24.32
C SER A 691 -40.71 -0.22 -22.87
N GLY A 692 -40.70 0.88 -22.10
CA GLY A 692 -41.14 0.88 -20.69
C GLY A 692 -40.05 0.49 -19.68
N GLU A 693 -38.85 0.13 -20.16
CA GLU A 693 -37.71 -0.30 -19.35
C GLU A 693 -36.65 0.81 -19.30
N SER A 694 -35.80 0.81 -18.27
CA SER A 694 -34.72 1.79 -18.08
C SER A 694 -33.35 1.10 -18.03
N TYR A 695 -32.37 1.63 -18.78
CA TYR A 695 -31.03 1.09 -18.91
C TYR A 695 -29.99 2.17 -18.59
N LYS A 696 -28.96 1.84 -17.81
CA LYS A 696 -27.81 2.73 -17.60
C LYS A 696 -26.79 2.50 -18.72
N VAL A 697 -26.29 3.58 -19.32
CA VAL A 697 -25.26 3.51 -20.36
C VAL A 697 -24.22 4.62 -20.16
N ILE A 698 -22.95 4.26 -20.25
CA ILE A 698 -21.84 5.20 -20.21
C ILE A 698 -21.43 5.50 -21.65
N VAL A 699 -21.54 6.75 -22.07
CA VAL A 699 -21.01 7.24 -23.35
C VAL A 699 -19.59 7.76 -23.08
N LYS A 700 -18.59 7.16 -23.76
CA LYS A 700 -17.19 7.58 -23.74
C LYS A 700 -16.81 8.29 -25.04
#